data_AF-A0A8T3DSG0-F1
#
_entry.id   AF-A0A8T3DSG0-F1
#
_cell.length_a   1.000
_cell.length_b   1.000
_cell.length_c   1.000
_cell.angle_alpha   90.00
_cell.angle_beta   90.00
_cell.angle_gamma   90.00
#
_symmetry.space_group_name_H-M   'P 1'
#
loop_
_entity.id
_entity.type
_entity.pdbx_description
1 polymer ?
#
loop_
_entity_poly.entity_id
_entity_poly.type
_entity_poly.pdbx_seq_one_letter_code
_entity_poly.pdbx_strand_id
1 'polypeptide(L)'
;MLIASPHNITCEEPIALHLAEGLRSFIGTLTSFQSCYPTYISVFWKHRKLRRGRSCTTKGQTTEEVEMLKDGSENGVALSDTPPKVTPETPPGNHKNGKHKIKLPKFKRGPRRAKGNISTVNDAPPMEPSFKENLDRHRYVEAGHQLVAREKLLSQRALQVGAEGEVAEGEGKEISRDEEEDALQEDYEFLLFRVWQVVQSSLSATQPHETEALKSALSFILQEEEQDQRWRKEAQEGEGEKEKWVPNWRPRECRVTHDALLRTTVEERMDGAENVSAAEKLSTSLKKEVCKLGKQAQADLLRVARDLKSCYPNEFDVCNTYAQLYHQAFSRRLAKMAEFELDFNDLVYLLSWAHNYYPNDVLKHKELEPVIDGQALGPLLPENVSRPLEEKYFSCKEGKVREWVSNALRKEEDCWCKGEFPELEQYYFSAIAIDVIPVVEGALKETTAIFGDVNKAQRIVCQLEVFLQSYKKSLEEFMKGKSVNTKAVIKGNLASIEQFKEYVVKITGILAEETKARCWSLLEDMEDCSYKYFLDIIDADLKPKYKQLWTQAWLTGGSRQLEEQLEGHIQDCGDLKPTCRQELLSRLHLQVMQEYVKRMMKGKLKLKTKEQHEVATSLLCEDSKRLSIIFLEAESKEMWLQDILPKISEVLKLQDPGAIQLEVITLARDYSDLSEKHISALLHIKANLSNSHIKTIKDSLTENRSPDATKNVHSFFSRVPIKWRATIM
;
A
#
# COMPACT_ATOMS: atom_id res chain seq x y z
N MET A 1 -32.21 -16.33 -25.01
CA MET A 1 -33.07 -15.63 -26.01
C MET A 1 -33.38 -14.27 -25.42
N LEU A 2 -33.18 -13.16 -26.16
CA LEU A 2 -33.29 -11.75 -25.71
C LEU A 2 -32.24 -11.37 -24.64
N ILE A 3 -31.18 -10.58 -24.89
CA ILE A 3 -30.99 -9.28 -25.59
C ILE A 3 -31.61 -8.10 -24.83
N ALA A 4 -30.75 -7.31 -24.17
CA ALA A 4 -30.90 -5.88 -23.97
C ALA A 4 -29.51 -5.24 -23.69
N SER A 5 -29.08 -4.29 -24.53
CA SER A 5 -27.93 -3.42 -24.25
C SER A 5 -28.34 -2.28 -23.30
N PRO A 6 -27.36 -1.52 -22.78
CA PRO A 6 -27.33 -0.11 -23.20
C PRO A 6 -25.96 0.38 -23.70
N HIS A 7 -26.01 1.47 -24.48
CA HIS A 7 -24.85 2.13 -25.09
C HIS A 7 -24.20 3.21 -24.21
N ASN A 8 -22.96 3.55 -24.57
CA ASN A 8 -22.29 4.84 -24.39
C ASN A 8 -22.21 5.45 -22.99
N ILE A 9 -21.06 5.24 -22.34
CA ILE A 9 -20.40 6.28 -21.55
C ILE A 9 -18.98 6.46 -22.13
N THR A 10 -18.61 7.70 -22.43
CA THR A 10 -17.31 8.10 -22.99
C THR A 10 -16.20 7.91 -21.96
N CYS A 11 -15.17 7.12 -22.29
CA CYS A 11 -14.00 6.93 -21.44
C CYS A 11 -12.96 8.04 -21.64
N GLU A 12 -13.23 9.23 -21.11
CA GLU A 12 -12.22 10.26 -20.84
C GLU A 12 -12.23 10.58 -19.33
N GLU A 13 -11.06 10.94 -18.78
CA GLU A 13 -10.74 11.09 -17.34
C GLU A 13 -10.74 9.81 -16.47
N PRO A 14 -9.55 9.21 -16.25
CA PRO A 14 -9.24 8.65 -14.92
C PRO A 14 -7.96 9.21 -14.28
N ILE A 15 -6.97 9.62 -15.08
CA ILE A 15 -5.61 9.92 -14.59
C ILE A 15 -5.55 11.25 -13.81
N ALA A 16 -6.34 12.25 -14.19
CA ALA A 16 -6.46 13.49 -13.39
C ALA A 16 -7.20 13.26 -12.06
N LEU A 17 -8.15 12.31 -12.02
CA LEU A 17 -8.92 11.97 -10.82
C LEU A 17 -8.07 11.19 -9.81
N HIS A 18 -7.34 10.15 -10.22
CA HIS A 18 -6.43 9.45 -9.29
C HIS A 18 -5.25 10.32 -8.82
N LEU A 19 -4.74 11.24 -9.65
CA LEU A 19 -3.75 12.22 -9.20
C LEU A 19 -4.33 13.25 -8.22
N ALA A 20 -5.57 13.70 -8.45
CA ALA A 20 -6.26 14.59 -7.52
C ALA A 20 -6.64 13.86 -6.22
N GLU A 21 -7.11 12.62 -6.26
CA GLU A 21 -7.53 11.84 -5.10
C GLU A 21 -6.34 11.36 -4.28
N GLY A 22 -5.24 10.89 -4.90
CA GLY A 22 -4.02 10.51 -4.17
C GLY A 22 -3.40 11.70 -3.43
N LEU A 23 -3.24 12.85 -4.10
CA LEU A 23 -2.67 14.06 -3.47
C LEU A 23 -3.67 14.78 -2.55
N ARG A 24 -4.98 14.78 -2.81
CA ARG A 24 -5.99 15.24 -1.83
C ARG A 24 -6.12 14.27 -0.66
N SER A 25 -5.84 12.98 -0.84
CA SER A 25 -5.76 12.01 0.25
C SER A 25 -4.49 12.16 1.09
N PHE A 26 -3.47 12.90 0.65
CA PHE A 26 -2.25 13.21 1.44
C PHE A 26 -2.20 14.66 1.98
N ILE A 27 -2.82 15.62 1.28
CA ILE A 27 -2.91 17.03 1.72
C ILE A 27 -4.21 17.29 2.50
N GLY A 28 -5.30 16.63 2.12
CA GLY A 28 -6.59 16.63 2.85
C GLY A 28 -6.62 15.70 4.07
N THR A 29 -5.70 14.73 4.18
CA THR A 29 -5.42 14.04 5.47
C THR A 29 -4.92 15.01 6.52
N LEU A 30 -4.03 15.93 6.12
CA LEU A 30 -3.42 16.90 7.03
C LEU A 30 -4.31 18.12 7.33
N THR A 31 -5.39 18.35 6.57
CA THR A 31 -6.24 19.56 6.73
C THR A 31 -7.75 19.31 6.78
N SER A 32 -8.28 18.15 6.40
CA SER A 32 -9.73 17.87 6.34
C SER A 32 -10.15 16.46 6.79
N PHE A 33 -9.44 15.84 7.74
CA PHE A 33 -9.79 14.52 8.30
C PHE A 33 -10.97 14.57 9.29
N GLN A 34 -12.13 15.06 8.83
CA GLN A 34 -13.33 15.27 9.65
C GLN A 34 -14.62 14.68 9.03
N SER A 35 -14.53 13.75 8.06
CA SER A 35 -15.71 13.10 7.48
C SER A 35 -15.44 11.66 7.01
N CYS A 36 -16.43 10.79 7.23
CA CYS A 36 -16.62 9.45 6.66
C CYS A 36 -15.84 8.25 7.25
N TYR A 37 -16.29 7.74 8.41
CA TYR A 37 -16.49 6.31 8.66
C TYR A 37 -17.67 6.12 9.64
N PRO A 38 -18.74 5.38 9.30
CA PRO A 38 -19.90 5.23 10.16
C PRO A 38 -19.75 4.05 11.14
N THR A 39 -19.80 4.34 12.44
CA THR A 39 -20.96 4.04 13.33
C THR A 39 -20.60 4.32 14.81
N TYR A 40 -19.31 4.27 15.20
CA TYR A 40 -18.86 4.48 16.59
C TYR A 40 -18.13 5.81 16.89
N ILE A 41 -17.79 6.63 15.88
CA ILE A 41 -16.91 7.81 16.03
C ILE A 41 -17.69 9.16 16.07
N SER A 42 -19.02 9.14 15.95
CA SER A 42 -19.83 10.38 15.83
C SER A 42 -19.90 11.23 17.11
N VAL A 43 -19.66 10.64 18.28
CA VAL A 43 -19.59 11.32 19.59
C VAL A 43 -18.26 12.11 19.71
N PHE A 44 -17.15 11.44 19.41
CA PHE A 44 -15.77 11.92 19.54
C PHE A 44 -15.54 13.30 18.86
N TRP A 45 -15.93 13.43 17.59
CA TRP A 45 -15.73 14.68 16.85
C TRP A 45 -16.64 15.84 17.29
N LYS A 46 -17.77 15.55 17.95
CA LYS A 46 -18.68 16.56 18.49
C LYS A 46 -18.05 17.26 19.70
N HIS A 47 -17.30 16.52 20.53
CA HIS A 47 -16.59 17.07 21.68
C HIS A 47 -15.25 17.74 21.32
N ARG A 48 -14.50 17.23 20.32
CA ARG A 48 -13.25 17.89 19.85
C ARG A 48 -13.48 19.30 19.30
N LYS A 49 -14.66 19.59 18.71
CA LYS A 49 -15.05 20.95 18.28
C LYS A 49 -15.40 21.87 19.46
N LEU A 50 -15.95 21.32 20.56
CA LEU A 50 -16.27 22.06 21.79
C LEU A 50 -15.01 22.47 22.58
N ARG A 51 -13.96 21.63 22.63
CA ARG A 51 -12.66 21.98 23.27
C ARG A 51 -11.98 23.21 22.65
N ARG A 52 -12.11 23.43 21.32
CA ARG A 52 -11.60 24.65 20.65
C ARG A 52 -12.40 25.93 20.95
N GLY A 53 -13.59 25.82 21.54
CA GLY A 53 -14.48 26.95 21.79
C GLY A 53 -14.50 27.47 23.24
N ARG A 54 -13.68 26.93 24.16
CA ARG A 54 -13.65 27.33 25.57
C ARG A 54 -12.25 27.30 26.18
N SER A 55 -11.49 28.37 26.01
CA SER A 55 -10.44 28.78 26.98
C SER A 55 -10.15 30.27 26.85
N CYS A 56 -10.09 30.96 28.00
CA CYS A 56 -10.02 32.43 28.18
C CYS A 56 -11.19 33.22 27.53
N THR A 57 -11.92 34.06 28.26
CA THR A 57 -11.43 35.09 29.19
C THR A 57 -12.20 35.15 30.53
N THR A 58 -11.46 35.31 31.64
CA THR A 58 -12.00 35.80 32.93
C THR A 58 -11.03 36.77 33.62
N LYS A 59 -11.28 38.06 33.42
CA LYS A 59 -11.06 39.20 34.33
C LYS A 59 -12.23 40.15 34.00
N GLY A 60 -12.96 40.78 34.90
CA GLY A 60 -12.72 41.15 36.30
C GLY A 60 -13.39 42.53 36.44
N GLN A 61 -14.34 42.69 37.35
CA GLN A 61 -15.26 43.84 37.37
C GLN A 61 -14.56 45.15 37.76
N THR A 62 -14.99 46.28 37.17
CA THR A 62 -15.44 47.50 37.90
C THR A 62 -16.14 48.48 36.94
N THR A 63 -17.04 49.29 37.48
CA THR A 63 -17.87 50.34 36.83
C THR A 63 -17.20 51.72 36.87
N GLU A 64 -17.43 52.57 35.86
CA GLU A 64 -18.01 53.94 35.98
C GLU A 64 -17.88 54.81 34.69
N GLU A 65 -19.03 55.41 34.32
CA GLU A 65 -19.33 56.75 33.76
C GLU A 65 -18.53 57.51 32.67
N VAL A 66 -19.26 58.48 32.09
CA VAL A 66 -18.90 59.69 31.31
C VAL A 66 -18.63 59.59 29.79
N GLU A 67 -19.73 59.61 29.03
CA GLU A 67 -20.16 60.70 28.11
C GLU A 67 -19.26 61.32 26.99
N MET A 68 -19.97 61.72 25.91
CA MET A 68 -19.79 62.93 25.06
C MET A 68 -19.08 62.90 23.67
N LEU A 69 -19.93 63.04 22.63
CA LEU A 69 -19.87 63.97 21.47
C LEU A 69 -19.22 63.60 20.10
N LYS A 70 -20.10 63.46 19.09
CA LYS A 70 -20.33 64.37 17.92
C LYS A 70 -20.02 63.95 16.46
N ASP A 71 -21.14 63.84 15.71
CA ASP A 71 -21.59 64.62 14.53
C ASP A 71 -20.83 64.70 13.18
N GLY A 72 -21.65 64.79 12.11
CA GLY A 72 -21.32 65.26 10.74
C GLY A 72 -21.23 64.11 9.72
N SER A 73 -22.24 63.75 8.89
CA SER A 73 -23.32 64.44 8.14
C SER A 73 -22.95 64.92 6.72
N GLU A 74 -23.88 64.63 5.79
CA GLU A 74 -24.18 65.28 4.48
C GLU A 74 -23.37 65.06 3.18
N ASN A 75 -23.99 64.28 2.27
CA ASN A 75 -24.60 64.69 0.97
C ASN A 75 -23.82 65.52 -0.09
N GLY A 76 -23.90 65.11 -1.39
CA GLY A 76 -23.28 65.86 -2.50
C GLY A 76 -23.52 65.46 -3.99
N VAL A 77 -24.73 65.05 -4.36
CA VAL A 77 -25.43 65.23 -5.69
C VAL A 77 -24.65 65.52 -7.01
N ALA A 78 -24.61 64.50 -7.90
CA ALA A 78 -25.09 64.41 -9.32
C ALA A 78 -24.45 65.10 -10.58
N LEU A 79 -24.90 64.54 -11.75
CA LEU A 79 -24.79 64.93 -13.18
C LEU A 79 -23.48 64.59 -13.93
N SER A 80 -23.47 64.20 -15.22
CA SER A 80 -24.46 63.51 -16.10
C SER A 80 -23.76 63.00 -17.36
N ASP A 81 -24.26 61.94 -18.01
CA ASP A 81 -24.61 61.93 -19.46
C ASP A 81 -25.03 60.53 -19.96
N THR A 82 -25.67 60.49 -21.13
CA THR A 82 -26.50 59.38 -21.66
C THR A 82 -26.24 59.19 -23.18
N PRO A 83 -27.08 58.48 -23.96
CA PRO A 83 -27.33 57.03 -24.08
C PRO A 83 -26.97 56.56 -25.55
N PRO A 84 -27.56 55.53 -26.24
CA PRO A 84 -28.61 54.58 -25.87
C PRO A 84 -28.54 53.12 -26.42
N LYS A 85 -29.61 52.37 -26.06
CA LYS A 85 -30.22 51.17 -26.67
C LYS A 85 -29.58 49.80 -26.35
N VAL A 86 -30.17 48.92 -25.53
CA VAL A 86 -31.57 48.44 -25.33
C VAL A 86 -31.95 47.27 -26.27
N THR A 87 -32.32 46.16 -25.62
CA THR A 87 -32.89 44.88 -26.09
C THR A 87 -34.42 45.03 -26.31
N PRO A 88 -35.36 44.08 -26.11
CA PRO A 88 -35.34 42.59 -26.06
C PRO A 88 -36.52 41.94 -26.88
N GLU A 89 -36.78 40.65 -26.61
CA GLU A 89 -38.07 39.90 -26.69
C GLU A 89 -38.58 39.20 -27.99
N THR A 90 -38.95 37.92 -27.77
CA THR A 90 -39.92 37.01 -28.45
C THR A 90 -41.40 37.46 -28.26
N PRO A 91 -42.49 36.74 -28.67
CA PRO A 91 -42.70 35.48 -29.45
C PRO A 91 -43.56 35.80 -30.71
N PRO A 92 -44.60 35.04 -31.20
CA PRO A 92 -45.03 33.63 -31.12
C PRO A 92 -45.22 32.97 -32.51
N GLY A 93 -46.21 32.06 -32.70
CA GLY A 93 -46.58 31.48 -34.00
C GLY A 93 -47.97 30.81 -34.05
N ASN A 94 -48.40 30.24 -35.19
CA ASN A 94 -49.44 29.19 -35.25
C ASN A 94 -49.61 28.41 -36.59
N HIS A 95 -49.84 27.10 -36.46
CA HIS A 95 -50.67 26.15 -37.25
C HIS A 95 -50.71 25.97 -38.80
N LYS A 96 -50.52 24.68 -39.18
CA LYS A 96 -51.30 23.82 -40.15
C LYS A 96 -51.13 23.95 -41.67
N ASN A 97 -50.59 22.89 -42.32
CA ASN A 97 -51.38 21.82 -42.96
C ASN A 97 -50.57 20.75 -43.76
N GLY A 98 -50.89 19.46 -43.55
CA GLY A 98 -51.30 18.58 -44.67
C GLY A 98 -50.31 17.67 -45.44
N LYS A 99 -50.38 16.36 -45.10
CA LYS A 99 -50.62 15.20 -46.01
C LYS A 99 -49.47 14.36 -46.63
N HIS A 100 -49.57 13.05 -46.32
CA HIS A 100 -49.25 11.85 -47.14
C HIS A 100 -47.78 11.44 -47.31
N LYS A 101 -47.40 10.16 -47.49
CA LYS A 101 -47.84 8.81 -47.02
C LYS A 101 -46.98 7.80 -47.81
N ILE A 102 -46.13 7.04 -47.11
CA ILE A 102 -45.75 5.62 -47.33
C ILE A 102 -45.88 5.02 -48.77
N LYS A 103 -44.78 4.49 -49.33
CA LYS A 103 -44.57 3.03 -49.67
C LYS A 103 -43.33 2.72 -50.53
N LEU A 104 -42.68 1.59 -50.21
CA LEU A 104 -41.76 0.85 -51.10
C LEU A 104 -42.50 0.30 -52.34
N PRO A 105 -41.76 -0.09 -53.40
CA PRO A 105 -41.86 -1.50 -53.81
C PRO A 105 -40.53 -2.17 -54.21
N LYS A 106 -40.63 -3.42 -54.68
CA LYS A 106 -39.56 -4.43 -54.79
C LYS A 106 -39.21 -4.78 -56.25
N PHE A 107 -37.99 -5.30 -56.46
CA PHE A 107 -37.58 -6.41 -57.36
C PHE A 107 -38.16 -6.57 -58.80
N LYS A 108 -37.18 -6.78 -59.72
CA LYS A 108 -37.07 -7.84 -60.77
C LYS A 108 -37.43 -7.56 -62.24
N ARG A 109 -36.46 -7.99 -63.09
CA ARG A 109 -36.49 -8.40 -64.52
C ARG A 109 -36.57 -7.30 -65.60
N GLY A 110 -35.53 -7.25 -66.44
CA GLY A 110 -35.56 -6.66 -67.79
C GLY A 110 -36.03 -7.69 -68.83
N PRO A 111 -35.54 -7.71 -70.10
CA PRO A 111 -34.66 -6.73 -70.77
C PRO A 111 -35.31 -6.12 -72.04
N ARG A 112 -34.65 -5.14 -72.68
CA ARG A 112 -34.88 -4.83 -74.10
C ARG A 112 -33.56 -4.66 -74.84
N ARG A 113 -33.48 -5.32 -75.99
CA ARG A 113 -32.32 -5.39 -76.90
C ARG A 113 -32.56 -4.38 -78.02
N ALA A 114 -31.61 -3.48 -78.27
CA ALA A 114 -31.56 -2.67 -79.48
C ALA A 114 -30.12 -2.68 -80.02
N LYS A 115 -30.01 -2.77 -81.35
CA LYS A 115 -28.76 -2.75 -82.11
C LYS A 115 -28.11 -1.35 -81.91
N GLY A 116 -26.80 -1.17 -81.86
CA GLY A 116 -25.70 -2.04 -82.27
C GLY A 116 -24.80 -1.22 -83.20
N ASN A 117 -23.58 -0.93 -82.78
CA ASN A 117 -22.51 -0.37 -83.62
C ASN A 117 -21.23 -1.10 -83.25
N ILE A 118 -20.58 -1.68 -84.25
CA ILE A 118 -19.27 -2.30 -84.12
C ILE A 118 -18.24 -1.21 -84.38
N SER A 119 -17.59 -0.73 -83.31
CA SER A 119 -16.33 0.00 -83.41
C SER A 119 -15.25 -0.92 -82.86
N THR A 120 -14.38 -1.40 -83.76
CA THR A 120 -13.23 -2.25 -83.45
C THR A 120 -12.33 -1.61 -82.40
N VAL A 121 -12.21 -2.25 -81.24
CA VAL A 121 -11.19 -1.91 -80.26
C VAL A 121 -9.86 -2.47 -80.78
N ASN A 122 -8.89 -1.59 -81.03
CA ASN A 122 -7.50 -2.00 -81.15
C ASN A 122 -6.97 -2.19 -79.72
N ASP A 123 -6.90 -3.43 -79.25
CA ASP A 123 -6.18 -3.77 -78.02
C ASP A 123 -4.67 -3.66 -78.29
N ALA A 124 -4.13 -2.46 -78.07
CA ALA A 124 -2.71 -2.31 -77.77
C ALA A 124 -2.47 -2.81 -76.33
N PRO A 125 -1.36 -3.52 -76.05
CA PRO A 125 -1.04 -3.90 -74.67
C PRO A 125 -0.90 -2.63 -73.81
N PRO A 126 -1.30 -2.68 -72.53
CA PRO A 126 -1.18 -1.52 -71.65
C PRO A 126 0.30 -1.12 -71.55
N MET A 127 0.62 0.08 -72.03
CA MET A 127 1.95 0.66 -71.93
C MET A 127 2.35 0.73 -70.45
N GLU A 128 3.49 0.15 -70.09
CA GLU A 128 3.93 0.15 -68.70
C GLU A 128 4.16 1.61 -68.23
N PRO A 129 3.67 1.99 -67.04
CA PRO A 129 3.83 3.34 -66.53
C PRO A 129 5.31 3.66 -66.33
N SER A 130 5.69 4.89 -66.70
CA SER A 130 7.08 5.35 -66.55
C SER A 130 7.50 5.42 -65.07
N PHE A 131 8.81 5.41 -64.81
CA PHE A 131 9.38 5.57 -63.45
C PHE A 131 8.78 6.77 -62.70
N LYS A 132 8.72 7.93 -63.38
CA LYS A 132 8.12 9.15 -62.84
C LYS A 132 6.62 9.02 -62.57
N GLU A 133 5.88 8.37 -63.46
CA GLU A 133 4.44 8.13 -63.29
C GLU A 133 4.13 7.13 -62.16
N ASN A 134 4.99 6.14 -61.93
CA ASN A 134 4.90 5.26 -60.76
C ASN A 134 5.18 6.04 -59.46
N LEU A 135 6.22 6.88 -59.46
CA LEU A 135 6.60 7.69 -58.31
C LEU A 135 5.52 8.72 -57.93
N ASP A 136 4.96 9.43 -58.91
CA ASP A 136 3.84 10.38 -58.75
C ASP A 136 2.55 9.69 -58.29
N ARG A 137 2.44 8.36 -58.45
CA ARG A 137 1.32 7.52 -57.97
C ARG A 137 1.64 6.75 -56.67
N HIS A 138 2.76 7.03 -56.03
CA HIS A 138 3.24 6.32 -54.82
C HIS A 138 3.41 4.79 -55.00
N ARG A 139 3.70 4.35 -56.22
CA ARG A 139 3.98 2.96 -56.60
C ARG A 139 5.48 2.68 -56.49
N TYR A 140 5.97 2.69 -55.25
CA TYR A 140 7.40 2.64 -54.95
C TYR A 140 8.03 1.28 -55.28
N VAL A 141 7.28 0.19 -55.13
CA VAL A 141 7.70 -1.17 -55.53
C VAL A 141 7.90 -1.25 -57.04
N GLU A 142 6.95 -0.75 -57.83
CA GLU A 142 7.01 -0.78 -59.29
C GLU A 142 8.12 0.15 -59.82
N ALA A 143 8.28 1.34 -59.22
CA ALA A 143 9.41 2.24 -59.50
C ALA A 143 10.76 1.56 -59.16
N GLY A 144 10.87 0.92 -58.00
CA GLY A 144 12.06 0.18 -57.58
C GLY A 144 12.41 -0.97 -58.51
N HIS A 145 11.42 -1.74 -58.99
CA HIS A 145 11.66 -2.81 -59.96
C HIS A 145 12.27 -2.28 -61.27
N GLN A 146 11.85 -1.10 -61.73
CA GLN A 146 12.41 -0.47 -62.93
C GLN A 146 13.87 -0.05 -62.73
N LEU A 147 14.25 0.41 -61.52
CA LEU A 147 15.64 0.74 -61.20
C LEU A 147 16.50 -0.53 -61.02
N VAL A 148 16.00 -1.56 -60.32
CA VAL A 148 16.69 -2.87 -60.20
C VAL A 148 16.86 -3.55 -61.56
N ALA A 149 15.93 -3.35 -62.51
CA ALA A 149 16.09 -3.83 -63.88
C ALA A 149 17.24 -3.12 -64.62
N ARG A 150 17.34 -1.78 -64.50
CA ARG A 150 18.47 -0.99 -65.03
C ARG A 150 19.80 -1.42 -64.41
N GLU A 151 19.84 -1.58 -63.09
CA GLU A 151 21.00 -2.06 -62.33
C GLU A 151 21.49 -3.44 -62.83
N LYS A 152 20.56 -4.37 -63.10
CA LYS A 152 20.89 -5.69 -63.67
C LYS A 152 21.39 -5.61 -65.11
N LEU A 153 20.86 -4.72 -65.93
CA LEU A 153 21.32 -4.51 -67.31
C LEU A 153 22.73 -3.90 -67.34
N LEU A 154 23.02 -2.94 -66.46
CA LEU A 154 24.38 -2.39 -66.29
C LEU A 154 25.38 -3.49 -65.89
N SER A 155 25.02 -4.36 -64.94
CA SER A 155 25.86 -5.50 -64.55
C SER A 155 26.13 -6.48 -65.72
N GLN A 156 25.07 -6.84 -66.46
CA GLN A 156 25.20 -7.73 -67.62
C GLN A 156 26.10 -7.11 -68.71
N ARG A 157 25.98 -5.79 -68.95
CA ARG A 157 26.85 -5.06 -69.88
C ARG A 157 28.29 -5.00 -69.38
N ALA A 158 28.52 -4.75 -68.09
CA ALA A 158 29.84 -4.75 -67.48
C ALA A 158 30.53 -6.13 -67.59
N LEU A 159 29.78 -7.23 -67.47
CA LEU A 159 30.26 -8.59 -67.70
C LEU A 159 30.58 -8.89 -69.18
N GLN A 160 29.83 -8.33 -70.12
CA GLN A 160 30.05 -8.50 -71.57
C GLN A 160 31.27 -7.72 -72.10
N VAL A 161 31.52 -6.50 -71.59
CA VAL A 161 32.71 -5.70 -71.95
C VAL A 161 34.02 -6.39 -71.52
N GLY A 162 33.97 -7.30 -70.54
CA GLY A 162 35.08 -8.18 -70.15
C GLY A 162 35.20 -9.50 -70.93
N ALA A 163 34.44 -9.68 -72.01
CA ALA A 163 34.35 -10.92 -72.78
C ALA A 163 34.54 -10.76 -74.31
N GLU A 164 34.07 -9.66 -74.91
CA GLU A 164 34.21 -9.40 -76.36
C GLU A 164 34.93 -8.07 -76.61
N GLY A 165 36.03 -8.13 -77.35
CA GLY A 165 36.85 -6.97 -77.68
C GLY A 165 36.40 -6.32 -79.00
N GLU A 166 36.01 -5.04 -78.89
CA GLU A 166 35.87 -4.02 -79.95
C GLU A 166 34.85 -4.23 -81.10
N VAL A 167 34.33 -3.08 -81.54
CA VAL A 167 33.61 -2.78 -82.80
C VAL A 167 32.12 -3.12 -82.89
N ALA A 168 31.30 -2.08 -82.68
CA ALA A 168 30.20 -1.74 -83.59
C ALA A 168 29.94 -0.23 -83.56
N GLU A 169 30.43 0.52 -84.56
CA GLU A 169 30.01 1.92 -84.75
C GLU A 169 28.54 1.96 -85.19
N GLY A 170 27.69 2.61 -84.39
CA GLY A 170 26.30 2.88 -84.73
C GLY A 170 25.93 4.32 -84.35
N GLU A 171 25.40 5.10 -85.29
CA GLU A 171 25.03 6.50 -85.08
C GLU A 171 23.83 6.66 -84.14
N GLY A 172 24.09 6.56 -82.83
CA GLY A 172 23.23 6.98 -81.74
C GLY A 172 24.09 7.70 -80.70
N LYS A 173 23.48 8.60 -79.92
CA LYS A 173 24.17 9.23 -78.79
C LYS A 173 24.27 8.21 -77.65
N GLU A 174 25.23 7.30 -77.76
CA GLU A 174 25.47 6.24 -76.79
C GLU A 174 25.89 6.89 -75.46
N ILE A 175 25.05 6.73 -74.44
CA ILE A 175 25.27 7.31 -73.12
C ILE A 175 26.42 6.53 -72.48
N SER A 176 27.42 7.24 -71.94
CA SER A 176 28.55 6.57 -71.30
C SER A 176 28.07 5.80 -70.07
N ARG A 177 28.75 4.69 -69.71
CA ARG A 177 28.37 3.88 -68.54
C ARG A 177 28.30 4.74 -67.27
N ASP A 178 29.25 5.66 -67.12
CA ASP A 178 29.34 6.54 -65.96
C ASP A 178 28.15 7.53 -65.92
N GLU A 179 27.70 8.07 -67.08
CA GLU A 179 26.45 8.86 -67.18
C GLU A 179 25.18 8.01 -66.91
N GLU A 180 25.15 6.73 -67.30
CA GLU A 180 24.04 5.82 -66.97
C GLU A 180 24.01 5.44 -65.47
N GLU A 181 25.18 5.29 -64.84
CA GLU A 181 25.35 5.05 -63.40
C GLU A 181 24.91 6.28 -62.59
N ASP A 182 25.38 7.49 -62.94
CA ASP A 182 24.98 8.75 -62.30
C ASP A 182 23.45 8.97 -62.39
N ALA A 183 22.86 8.79 -63.58
CA ALA A 183 21.42 8.94 -63.78
C ALA A 183 20.59 7.86 -63.06
N LEU A 184 21.14 6.66 -62.87
CA LEU A 184 20.51 5.62 -62.05
C LEU A 184 20.58 5.96 -60.55
N GLN A 185 21.69 6.55 -60.10
CA GLN A 185 21.83 7.00 -58.72
C GLN A 185 20.89 8.18 -58.41
N GLU A 186 20.77 9.19 -59.27
CA GLU A 186 19.84 10.31 -59.09
C GLU A 186 18.38 9.82 -58.95
N ASP A 187 17.94 8.91 -59.83
CA ASP A 187 16.61 8.31 -59.74
C ASP A 187 16.40 7.52 -58.44
N TYR A 188 17.43 6.77 -57.99
CA TYR A 188 17.40 6.05 -56.70
C TYR A 188 17.31 7.01 -55.51
N GLU A 189 18.10 8.08 -55.49
CA GLU A 189 18.07 9.10 -54.43
C GLU A 189 16.70 9.79 -54.37
N PHE A 190 16.10 10.10 -55.52
CA PHE A 190 14.76 10.70 -55.59
C PHE A 190 13.65 9.73 -55.13
N LEU A 191 13.74 8.44 -55.48
CA LEU A 191 12.83 7.39 -54.99
C LEU A 191 12.95 7.23 -53.46
N LEU A 192 14.18 7.08 -52.96
CA LEU A 192 14.47 6.94 -51.53
C LEU A 192 13.97 8.16 -50.74
N PHE A 193 14.20 9.38 -51.23
CA PHE A 193 13.67 10.60 -50.62
C PHE A 193 12.14 10.55 -50.45
N ARG A 194 11.39 10.11 -51.48
CA ARG A 194 9.92 9.97 -51.37
C ARG A 194 9.50 8.88 -50.39
N VAL A 195 10.19 7.75 -50.38
CA VAL A 195 9.97 6.64 -49.43
C VAL A 195 10.17 7.13 -47.99
N TRP A 196 11.26 7.86 -47.70
CA TRP A 196 11.54 8.43 -46.38
C TRP A 196 10.52 9.49 -45.95
N GLN A 197 10.05 10.36 -46.86
CA GLN A 197 8.95 11.31 -46.57
C GLN A 197 7.68 10.59 -46.10
N VAL A 198 7.32 9.47 -46.72
CA VAL A 198 6.15 8.67 -46.34
C VAL A 198 6.37 7.95 -45.00
N VAL A 199 7.55 7.37 -44.77
CA VAL A 199 7.89 6.68 -43.51
C VAL A 199 7.89 7.66 -42.32
N GLN A 200 8.50 8.85 -42.45
CA GLN A 200 8.47 9.88 -41.41
C GLN A 200 7.04 10.35 -41.10
N SER A 201 6.19 10.40 -42.12
CA SER A 201 4.77 10.78 -42.00
C SER A 201 3.86 9.64 -41.51
N SER A 202 4.39 8.44 -41.22
CA SER A 202 3.59 7.25 -40.90
C SER A 202 2.68 7.41 -39.67
N LEU A 203 3.16 8.09 -38.62
CA LEU A 203 2.36 8.43 -37.43
C LEU A 203 1.38 9.59 -37.64
N SER A 204 1.40 10.23 -38.81
CA SER A 204 0.47 11.29 -39.21
C SER A 204 -0.56 10.82 -40.24
N ALA A 205 -0.27 9.76 -41.00
CA ALA A 205 -1.17 9.18 -42.01
C ALA A 205 -2.56 8.81 -41.44
N THR A 206 -3.62 9.38 -42.02
CA THR A 206 -5.03 9.14 -41.66
C THR A 206 -5.88 8.67 -42.83
N GLN A 207 -5.45 8.94 -44.07
CA GLN A 207 -6.22 8.68 -45.27
C GLN A 207 -5.81 7.36 -45.93
N PRO A 208 -6.75 6.63 -46.58
CA PRO A 208 -6.43 5.35 -47.22
C PRO A 208 -5.31 5.42 -48.26
N HIS A 209 -5.17 6.54 -48.98
CA HIS A 209 -4.09 6.68 -49.97
C HIS A 209 -2.70 6.85 -49.32
N GLU A 210 -2.63 7.44 -48.13
CA GLU A 210 -1.39 7.57 -47.34
C GLU A 210 -0.97 6.20 -46.78
N THR A 211 -1.93 5.37 -46.35
CA THR A 211 -1.64 4.02 -45.85
C THR A 211 -1.25 3.04 -46.96
N GLU A 212 -1.83 3.14 -48.16
CA GLU A 212 -1.36 2.36 -49.32
C GLU A 212 0.01 2.83 -49.83
N ALA A 213 0.29 4.14 -49.82
CA ALA A 213 1.64 4.67 -50.10
C ALA A 213 2.67 4.14 -49.08
N LEU A 214 2.32 4.06 -47.79
CA LEU A 214 3.17 3.50 -46.75
C LEU A 214 3.42 1.99 -46.96
N LYS A 215 2.40 1.20 -47.30
CA LYS A 215 2.56 -0.22 -47.64
C LYS A 215 3.49 -0.43 -48.83
N SER A 216 3.36 0.39 -49.88
CA SER A 216 4.25 0.34 -51.05
C SER A 216 5.69 0.72 -50.66
N ALA A 217 5.87 1.75 -49.82
CA ALA A 217 7.18 2.18 -49.33
C ALA A 217 7.88 1.09 -48.49
N LEU A 218 7.15 0.43 -47.58
CA LEU A 218 7.68 -0.66 -46.75
C LEU A 218 7.98 -1.93 -47.58
N SER A 219 7.16 -2.21 -48.59
CA SER A 219 7.41 -3.31 -49.53
C SER A 219 8.64 -3.05 -50.41
N PHE A 220 8.87 -1.80 -50.82
CA PHE A 220 10.08 -1.38 -51.53
C PHE A 220 11.34 -1.52 -50.65
N ILE A 221 11.27 -1.17 -49.35
CA ILE A 221 12.39 -1.39 -48.41
C ILE A 221 12.76 -2.88 -48.35
N LEU A 222 11.77 -3.79 -48.27
CA LEU A 222 12.04 -5.24 -48.31
C LEU A 222 12.64 -5.70 -49.65
N GLN A 223 12.20 -5.13 -50.76
CA GLN A 223 12.76 -5.41 -52.09
C GLN A 223 14.24 -5.01 -52.19
N GLU A 224 14.61 -3.84 -51.65
CA GLU A 224 16.00 -3.38 -51.65
C GLU A 224 16.87 -4.20 -50.68
N GLU A 225 16.36 -4.62 -49.52
CA GLU A 225 17.05 -5.58 -48.64
C GLU A 225 17.26 -6.95 -49.31
N GLU A 226 16.29 -7.44 -50.09
CA GLU A 226 16.47 -8.66 -50.88
C GLU A 226 17.53 -8.46 -51.98
N GLN A 227 17.57 -7.29 -52.63
CA GLN A 227 18.54 -6.99 -53.67
C GLN A 227 19.96 -6.81 -53.10
N ASP A 228 20.12 -6.20 -51.93
CA ASP A 228 21.38 -6.15 -51.18
C ASP A 228 21.87 -7.56 -50.81
N GLN A 229 20.97 -8.45 -50.39
CA GLN A 229 21.30 -9.85 -50.11
C GLN A 229 21.72 -10.64 -51.36
N ARG A 230 21.10 -10.38 -52.52
CA ARG A 230 21.50 -10.98 -53.80
C ARG A 230 22.90 -10.55 -54.18
N TRP A 231 23.18 -9.24 -54.16
CA TRP A 231 24.51 -8.70 -54.44
C TRP A 231 25.59 -9.25 -53.48
N ARG A 232 25.27 -9.35 -52.19
CA ARG A 232 26.17 -9.95 -51.18
C ARG A 232 26.50 -11.41 -51.49
N LYS A 233 25.55 -12.20 -52.00
CA LYS A 233 25.80 -13.60 -52.45
C LYS A 233 26.61 -13.64 -53.73
N GLU A 234 26.27 -12.83 -54.73
CA GLU A 234 26.96 -12.80 -56.03
C GLU A 234 28.45 -12.41 -55.90
N ALA A 235 28.77 -11.55 -54.94
CA ALA A 235 30.12 -11.19 -54.54
C ALA A 235 30.87 -12.31 -53.77
N GLN A 236 30.16 -13.11 -52.96
CA GLN A 236 30.74 -14.24 -52.20
C GLN A 236 30.94 -15.50 -53.05
N GLU A 237 30.06 -15.77 -54.01
CA GLU A 237 30.16 -16.88 -54.97
C GLU A 237 31.20 -16.61 -56.09
N GLY A 238 31.94 -15.52 -55.99
CA GLY A 238 32.91 -15.03 -56.99
C GLY A 238 34.37 -15.41 -56.73
N GLU A 239 34.67 -16.57 -56.13
CA GLU A 239 36.06 -17.03 -55.92
C GLU A 239 36.74 -17.44 -57.26
N GLY A 240 37.18 -16.46 -58.04
CA GLY A 240 37.93 -16.63 -59.30
C GLY A 240 38.39 -15.30 -59.91
N GLU A 241 39.44 -15.33 -60.74
CA GLU A 241 40.24 -14.16 -61.21
C GLU A 241 39.54 -13.13 -62.14
N LYS A 242 38.21 -12.99 -62.08
CA LYS A 242 37.48 -11.90 -62.74
C LYS A 242 36.63 -11.16 -61.71
N GLU A 243 37.03 -9.92 -61.38
CA GLU A 243 36.21 -9.01 -60.57
C GLU A 243 34.81 -8.87 -61.23
N LYS A 244 33.77 -9.38 -60.56
CA LYS A 244 32.40 -9.07 -60.94
C LYS A 244 32.11 -7.62 -60.53
N TRP A 245 31.58 -6.83 -61.47
CA TRP A 245 31.09 -5.49 -61.17
C TRP A 245 29.94 -5.58 -60.15
N VAL A 246 30.15 -4.99 -58.98
CA VAL A 246 29.12 -4.73 -57.98
C VAL A 246 28.92 -3.22 -57.94
N PRO A 247 27.69 -2.70 -57.98
CA PRO A 247 27.46 -1.27 -57.91
C PRO A 247 28.00 -0.67 -56.61
N ASN A 248 28.68 0.48 -56.72
CA ASN A 248 29.31 1.18 -55.59
C ASN A 248 28.30 1.65 -54.51
N TRP A 249 27.01 1.72 -54.84
CA TRP A 249 25.90 2.08 -53.96
C TRP A 249 25.28 0.89 -53.20
N ARG A 250 25.87 -0.33 -53.29
CA ARG A 250 25.42 -1.54 -52.57
C ARG A 250 26.38 -1.90 -51.43
N PRO A 251 25.88 -2.32 -50.25
CA PRO A 251 24.48 -2.38 -49.84
C PRO A 251 23.91 -0.97 -49.54
N ARG A 252 22.60 -0.81 -49.72
CA ARG A 252 21.87 0.42 -49.34
C ARG A 252 21.40 0.41 -47.88
N GLU A 253 21.25 -0.77 -47.27
CA GLU A 253 20.84 -0.96 -45.87
C GLU A 253 19.59 -0.14 -45.48
N CYS A 254 18.60 -0.12 -46.37
CA CYS A 254 17.37 0.67 -46.24
C CYS A 254 16.63 0.42 -44.92
N ARG A 255 16.73 -0.78 -44.34
CA ARG A 255 16.16 -1.09 -43.03
C ARG A 255 16.86 -0.35 -41.87
N VAL A 256 18.17 -0.14 -41.96
CA VAL A 256 18.93 0.64 -40.96
C VAL A 256 18.53 2.11 -41.04
N THR A 257 18.38 2.66 -42.26
CA THR A 257 17.88 4.03 -42.45
C THR A 257 16.45 4.19 -41.93
N HIS A 258 15.57 3.23 -42.22
CA HIS A 258 14.20 3.17 -41.71
C HIS A 258 14.16 3.21 -40.16
N ASP A 259 14.88 2.30 -39.50
CA ASP A 259 14.84 2.18 -38.03
C ASP A 259 15.47 3.42 -37.35
N ALA A 260 16.45 4.07 -37.99
CA ALA A 260 16.99 5.36 -37.56
C ALA A 260 15.98 6.51 -37.74
N LEU A 261 15.26 6.55 -38.86
CA LEU A 261 14.23 7.55 -39.14
C LEU A 261 13.04 7.43 -38.16
N LEU A 262 12.63 6.21 -37.81
CA LEU A 262 11.62 5.99 -36.77
C LEU A 262 12.09 6.53 -35.41
N ARG A 263 13.35 6.31 -35.03
CA ARG A 263 13.93 6.87 -33.80
C ARG A 263 13.86 8.40 -33.80
N THR A 264 14.31 9.06 -34.86
CA THR A 264 14.24 10.52 -34.98
C THR A 264 12.80 11.03 -34.90
N THR A 265 11.86 10.37 -35.60
CA THR A 265 10.43 10.73 -35.57
C THR A 265 9.84 10.61 -34.16
N VAL A 266 10.19 9.57 -33.41
CA VAL A 266 9.76 9.39 -32.01
C VAL A 266 10.38 10.46 -31.10
N GLU A 267 11.65 10.79 -31.28
CA GLU A 267 12.32 11.85 -30.50
C GLU A 267 11.72 13.24 -30.79
N GLU A 268 11.45 13.58 -32.06
CA GLU A 268 10.77 14.81 -32.47
C GLU A 268 9.35 14.91 -31.86
N ARG A 269 8.58 13.82 -31.86
CA ARG A 269 7.22 13.79 -31.28
C ARG A 269 7.22 13.90 -29.75
N MET A 270 8.20 13.33 -29.08
CA MET A 270 8.37 13.46 -27.63
C MET A 270 8.81 14.87 -27.22
N ASP A 271 9.57 15.56 -28.08
CA ASP A 271 10.01 16.94 -27.85
C ASP A 271 8.93 17.97 -28.21
N GLY A 272 8.11 17.69 -29.22
CA GLY A 272 6.96 18.50 -29.63
C GLY A 272 5.65 18.20 -28.88
N ALA A 273 5.70 17.44 -27.78
CA ALA A 273 4.50 17.00 -27.06
C ALA A 273 3.64 18.18 -26.55
N GLU A 274 2.43 18.32 -27.11
CA GLU A 274 1.55 19.47 -26.86
C GLU A 274 1.01 19.54 -25.41
N ASN A 275 0.56 20.73 -25.01
CA ASN A 275 -0.09 20.94 -23.71
C ASN A 275 -1.45 20.25 -23.66
N VAL A 276 -1.50 19.05 -23.06
CA VAL A 276 -2.77 18.39 -22.71
C VAL A 276 -3.47 19.20 -21.59
N SER A 277 -4.77 19.46 -21.72
CA SER A 277 -5.58 20.22 -20.72
C SER A 277 -5.53 19.63 -19.30
N ALA A 278 -5.27 18.32 -19.17
CA ALA A 278 -5.03 17.65 -17.90
C ALA A 278 -3.68 18.04 -17.25
N ALA A 279 -2.66 18.33 -18.05
CA ALA A 279 -1.34 18.76 -17.56
C ALA A 279 -1.36 20.21 -17.06
N GLU A 280 -2.17 21.10 -17.65
CA GLU A 280 -2.25 22.51 -17.23
C GLU A 280 -2.59 22.68 -15.74
N LYS A 281 -3.42 21.76 -15.20
CA LYS A 281 -3.86 21.68 -13.80
C LYS A 281 -2.77 21.20 -12.81
N LEU A 282 -1.60 20.75 -13.28
CA LEU A 282 -0.52 20.22 -12.43
C LEU A 282 0.34 21.32 -11.81
N SER A 283 0.87 21.05 -10.61
CA SER A 283 1.47 22.06 -9.72
C SER A 283 2.86 22.56 -10.13
N THR A 284 3.65 21.75 -10.82
CA THR A 284 5.08 21.98 -11.10
C THR A 284 5.40 21.68 -12.56
N SER A 285 6.44 22.32 -13.11
CA SER A 285 6.84 22.13 -14.51
C SER A 285 7.18 20.65 -14.80
N LEU A 286 7.93 20.00 -13.89
CA LEU A 286 8.29 18.58 -14.03
C LEU A 286 7.06 17.68 -14.15
N LYS A 287 6.03 17.88 -13.31
CA LYS A 287 4.78 17.10 -13.41
C LYS A 287 4.09 17.30 -14.75
N LYS A 288 4.11 18.52 -15.29
CA LYS A 288 3.57 18.82 -16.63
C LYS A 288 4.31 18.05 -17.71
N GLU A 289 5.64 18.13 -17.74
CA GLU A 289 6.45 17.47 -18.76
C GLU A 289 6.36 15.93 -18.68
N VAL A 290 6.47 15.34 -17.49
CA VAL A 290 6.32 13.87 -17.33
C VAL A 290 4.93 13.40 -17.78
N CYS A 291 3.87 14.16 -17.45
CA CYS A 291 2.50 13.85 -17.88
C CYS A 291 2.33 13.93 -19.40
N LYS A 292 2.86 14.99 -20.04
CA LYS A 292 2.85 15.15 -21.51
C LYS A 292 3.54 13.98 -22.19
N LEU A 293 4.77 13.67 -21.80
CA LEU A 293 5.57 12.59 -22.39
C LEU A 293 4.87 11.24 -22.27
N GLY A 294 4.35 10.91 -21.09
CA GLY A 294 3.58 9.68 -20.88
C GLY A 294 2.28 9.64 -21.69
N LYS A 295 1.62 10.78 -21.89
CA LYS A 295 0.40 10.89 -22.72
C LYS A 295 0.67 10.82 -24.21
N GLN A 296 1.75 11.44 -24.69
CA GLN A 296 2.21 11.38 -26.07
C GLN A 296 2.56 9.94 -26.44
N ALA A 297 3.37 9.27 -25.63
CA ALA A 297 3.70 7.86 -25.80
C ALA A 297 2.44 6.97 -25.80
N GLN A 298 1.50 7.18 -24.86
CA GLN A 298 0.25 6.42 -24.83
C GLN A 298 -0.59 6.62 -26.10
N ALA A 299 -0.76 7.85 -26.57
CA ALA A 299 -1.56 8.17 -27.76
C ALA A 299 -0.94 7.58 -29.03
N ASP A 300 0.38 7.72 -29.19
CA ASP A 300 1.08 7.23 -30.37
C ASP A 300 1.16 5.69 -30.41
N LEU A 301 1.41 5.03 -29.28
CA LEU A 301 1.38 3.55 -29.23
C LEU A 301 -0.02 2.99 -29.54
N LEU A 302 -1.09 3.66 -29.09
CA LEU A 302 -2.46 3.28 -29.47
C LEU A 302 -2.71 3.46 -30.97
N ARG A 303 -2.18 4.52 -31.58
CA ARG A 303 -2.24 4.73 -33.04
C ARG A 303 -1.44 3.67 -33.79
N VAL A 304 -0.26 3.29 -33.31
CA VAL A 304 0.53 2.19 -33.88
C VAL A 304 -0.25 0.88 -33.84
N ALA A 305 -0.86 0.54 -32.71
CA ALA A 305 -1.62 -0.70 -32.52
C ALA A 305 -2.89 -0.77 -33.38
N ARG A 306 -3.62 0.35 -33.54
CA ARG A 306 -4.88 0.43 -34.29
C ARG A 306 -4.67 0.52 -35.80
N ASP A 307 -3.80 1.44 -36.24
CA ASP A 307 -3.77 1.90 -37.62
C ASP A 307 -2.52 1.38 -38.35
N LEU A 308 -1.33 1.67 -37.82
CA LEU A 308 -0.06 1.34 -38.51
C LEU A 308 0.21 -0.17 -38.54
N LYS A 309 -0.20 -0.94 -37.52
CA LYS A 309 0.01 -2.40 -37.46
C LYS A 309 -0.48 -3.12 -38.73
N SER A 310 -1.53 -2.63 -39.37
CA SER A 310 -2.10 -3.20 -40.61
C SER A 310 -1.32 -2.84 -41.88
N CYS A 311 -0.40 -1.87 -41.81
CA CYS A 311 0.38 -1.38 -42.94
C CYS A 311 1.79 -1.99 -42.99
N TYR A 312 2.30 -2.47 -41.85
CA TYR A 312 3.65 -3.03 -41.74
C TYR A 312 3.65 -4.56 -41.95
N PRO A 313 4.64 -5.11 -42.69
CA PRO A 313 4.91 -6.55 -42.69
C PRO A 313 5.27 -7.06 -41.29
N ASN A 314 4.89 -8.30 -40.97
CA ASN A 314 5.09 -8.88 -39.62
C ASN A 314 6.57 -8.88 -39.18
N GLU A 315 7.51 -8.98 -40.13
CA GLU A 315 8.97 -8.96 -39.92
C GLU A 315 9.51 -7.62 -39.36
N PHE A 316 8.69 -6.56 -39.34
CA PHE A 316 9.07 -5.28 -38.71
C PHE A 316 8.74 -5.22 -37.21
N ASP A 317 7.89 -6.12 -36.71
CA ASP A 317 7.33 -6.12 -35.35
C ASP A 317 7.02 -4.70 -34.84
N VAL A 318 6.26 -3.96 -35.66
CA VAL A 318 6.15 -2.50 -35.56
C VAL A 318 5.65 -2.03 -34.18
N CYS A 319 4.79 -2.80 -33.52
CA CYS A 319 4.29 -2.49 -32.19
C CYS A 319 5.40 -2.51 -31.14
N ASN A 320 6.23 -3.57 -31.11
CA ASN A 320 7.36 -3.65 -30.18
C ASN A 320 8.48 -2.68 -30.55
N THR A 321 8.75 -2.48 -31.85
CA THR A 321 9.75 -1.50 -32.33
C THR A 321 9.42 -0.08 -31.85
N TYR A 322 8.19 0.41 -32.07
CA TYR A 322 7.77 1.71 -31.52
C TYR A 322 7.73 1.71 -29.99
N ALA A 323 7.28 0.63 -29.34
CA ALA A 323 7.27 0.55 -27.88
C ALA A 323 8.68 0.72 -27.29
N GLN A 324 9.69 0.06 -27.86
CA GLN A 324 11.09 0.21 -27.47
C GLN A 324 11.59 1.65 -27.69
N LEU A 325 11.29 2.27 -28.84
CA LEU A 325 11.70 3.64 -29.13
C LEU A 325 11.06 4.66 -28.16
N TYR A 326 9.75 4.58 -27.92
CA TYR A 326 9.05 5.45 -26.96
C TYR A 326 9.53 5.21 -25.52
N HIS A 327 9.75 3.95 -25.12
CA HIS A 327 10.29 3.60 -23.81
C HIS A 327 11.69 4.20 -23.59
N GLN A 328 12.60 4.05 -24.56
CA GLN A 328 13.95 4.61 -24.50
C GLN A 328 13.95 6.14 -24.48
N ALA A 329 13.12 6.79 -25.31
CA ALA A 329 12.98 8.24 -25.34
C ALA A 329 12.42 8.78 -24.00
N PHE A 330 11.37 8.14 -23.46
CA PHE A 330 10.76 8.53 -22.19
C PHE A 330 11.70 8.29 -21.01
N SER A 331 12.39 7.15 -20.98
CA SER A 331 13.44 6.79 -20.02
C SER A 331 14.54 7.86 -19.97
N ARG A 332 15.08 8.24 -21.13
CA ARG A 332 16.14 9.25 -21.26
C ARG A 332 15.68 10.63 -20.77
N ARG A 333 14.44 11.02 -21.04
CA ARG A 333 13.85 12.29 -20.57
C ARG A 333 13.66 12.29 -19.06
N LEU A 334 13.15 11.20 -18.47
CA LEU A 334 13.02 11.07 -17.02
C LEU A 334 14.37 11.02 -16.30
N ALA A 335 15.36 10.31 -16.85
CA ALA A 335 16.72 10.28 -16.31
C ALA A 335 17.33 11.68 -16.28
N LYS A 336 17.20 12.45 -17.36
CA LYS A 336 17.65 13.86 -17.42
C LYS A 336 16.90 14.76 -16.43
N MET A 337 15.61 14.53 -16.19
CA MET A 337 14.87 15.27 -15.14
C MET A 337 15.35 14.91 -13.73
N ALA A 338 15.78 13.67 -13.51
CA ALA A 338 16.30 13.17 -12.23
C ALA A 338 17.72 13.66 -11.89
N GLU A 339 18.47 14.22 -12.84
CA GLU A 339 19.77 14.87 -12.60
C GLU A 339 19.64 16.18 -11.80
N PHE A 340 18.46 16.81 -11.82
CA PHE A 340 18.18 18.05 -11.09
C PHE A 340 17.73 17.78 -9.64
N GLU A 341 17.82 18.79 -8.77
CA GLU A 341 17.32 18.68 -7.40
C GLU A 341 15.79 18.58 -7.34
N LEU A 342 15.29 17.35 -7.30
CA LEU A 342 13.87 17.07 -7.11
C LEU A 342 13.41 17.38 -5.68
N ASP A 343 12.34 18.15 -5.54
CA ASP A 343 11.56 18.21 -4.30
C ASP A 343 10.86 16.87 -4.03
N PHE A 344 10.34 16.66 -2.81
CA PHE A 344 9.75 15.37 -2.45
C PHE A 344 8.46 15.02 -3.22
N ASN A 345 7.63 16.00 -3.58
CA ASN A 345 6.40 15.77 -4.34
C ASN A 345 6.67 15.48 -5.81
N ASP A 346 7.71 16.11 -6.39
CA ASP A 346 8.17 15.84 -7.75
C ASP A 346 8.91 14.50 -7.84
N LEU A 347 9.73 14.15 -6.83
CA LEU A 347 10.31 12.82 -6.66
C LEU A 347 9.23 11.72 -6.60
N VAL A 348 8.22 11.89 -5.75
CA VAL A 348 7.08 10.95 -5.66
C VAL A 348 6.39 10.82 -7.02
N TYR A 349 6.11 11.92 -7.71
CA TYR A 349 5.42 11.86 -8.99
C TYR A 349 6.21 11.13 -10.08
N LEU A 350 7.52 11.39 -10.17
CA LEU A 350 8.42 10.74 -11.11
C LEU A 350 8.53 9.23 -10.83
N LEU A 351 8.66 8.84 -9.56
CA LEU A 351 8.66 7.42 -9.16
C LEU A 351 7.30 6.74 -9.43
N SER A 352 6.17 7.40 -9.16
CA SER A 352 4.84 6.87 -9.51
C SER A 352 4.70 6.61 -11.01
N TRP A 353 5.25 7.47 -11.86
CA TRP A 353 5.26 7.23 -13.31
C TRP A 353 6.16 6.06 -13.70
N ALA A 354 7.37 5.98 -13.15
CA ALA A 354 8.33 4.93 -13.48
C ALA A 354 7.91 3.52 -13.01
N HIS A 355 7.30 3.42 -11.83
CA HIS A 355 6.99 2.13 -11.19
C HIS A 355 5.51 1.73 -11.25
N ASN A 356 4.58 2.66 -11.46
CA ASN A 356 3.15 2.37 -11.52
C ASN A 356 2.47 2.84 -12.82
N TYR A 357 2.34 4.14 -13.07
CA TYR A 357 1.46 4.64 -14.14
C TYR A 357 1.91 4.20 -15.54
N TYR A 358 3.20 4.24 -15.87
CA TYR A 358 3.66 3.76 -17.17
C TYR A 358 3.46 2.23 -17.35
N PRO A 359 3.97 1.35 -16.46
CA PRO A 359 3.79 -0.09 -16.63
C PRO A 359 2.34 -0.58 -16.47
N ASN A 360 1.50 0.07 -15.65
CA ASN A 360 0.15 -0.41 -15.35
C ASN A 360 -0.99 0.35 -16.07
N ASP A 361 -0.88 1.65 -16.31
CA ASP A 361 -1.95 2.43 -16.96
C ASP A 361 -1.69 2.66 -18.47
N VAL A 362 -0.41 2.72 -18.87
CA VAL A 362 -0.03 2.87 -20.29
C VAL A 362 0.17 1.51 -20.94
N LEU A 363 1.14 0.70 -20.51
CA LEU A 363 1.49 -0.53 -21.20
C LEU A 363 0.41 -1.62 -21.10
N LYS A 364 -0.22 -1.80 -19.92
CA LYS A 364 -1.36 -2.72 -19.73
C LYS A 364 -2.71 -2.14 -20.17
N HIS A 365 -2.71 -1.12 -21.03
CA HIS A 365 -3.95 -0.71 -21.69
C HIS A 365 -4.47 -1.87 -22.55
N LYS A 366 -5.80 -2.09 -22.55
CA LYS A 366 -6.45 -3.28 -23.16
C LYS A 366 -6.12 -3.53 -24.64
N GLU A 367 -5.73 -2.48 -25.36
CA GLU A 367 -5.38 -2.51 -26.78
C GLU A 367 -3.87 -2.64 -27.03
N LEU A 368 -3.04 -2.41 -26.01
CA LEU A 368 -1.57 -2.49 -26.06
C LEU A 368 -1.03 -3.79 -25.46
N GLU A 369 -1.59 -4.24 -24.33
CA GLU A 369 -1.24 -5.50 -23.66
C GLU A 369 -1.19 -6.74 -24.58
N PRO A 370 -2.10 -6.96 -25.55
CA PRO A 370 -2.03 -8.11 -26.46
C PRO A 370 -1.08 -7.94 -27.66
N VAL A 371 -0.42 -6.79 -27.81
CA VAL A 371 0.41 -6.47 -28.99
C VAL A 371 1.81 -5.91 -28.69
N ILE A 372 2.10 -5.58 -27.43
CA ILE A 372 3.41 -5.12 -26.96
C ILE A 372 3.88 -6.05 -25.84
N ASP A 373 5.10 -6.59 -25.95
CA ASP A 373 5.76 -7.30 -24.86
C ASP A 373 6.30 -6.30 -23.83
N GLY A 374 5.47 -5.97 -22.86
CA GLY A 374 5.86 -5.11 -21.74
C GLY A 374 6.92 -5.71 -20.81
N GLN A 375 7.22 -7.02 -20.89
CA GLN A 375 8.31 -7.63 -20.10
C GLN A 375 9.67 -7.40 -20.78
N ALA A 376 9.72 -7.51 -22.11
CA ALA A 376 10.92 -7.25 -22.90
C ALA A 376 11.43 -5.80 -22.80
N LEU A 377 10.54 -4.83 -22.51
CA LEU A 377 10.93 -3.42 -22.30
C LEU A 377 11.68 -3.17 -20.98
N GLY A 378 11.45 -4.01 -19.96
CA GLY A 378 12.05 -3.83 -18.63
C GLY A 378 11.58 -2.56 -17.88
N PRO A 379 12.29 -2.14 -16.82
CA PRO A 379 11.93 -0.96 -16.04
C PRO A 379 12.16 0.34 -16.82
N LEU A 380 11.26 1.33 -16.67
CA LEU A 380 11.36 2.62 -17.37
C LEU A 380 12.62 3.41 -16.98
N LEU A 381 13.08 3.30 -15.73
CA LEU A 381 14.32 3.94 -15.28
C LEU A 381 15.44 2.90 -15.14
N PRO A 382 16.64 3.16 -15.69
CA PRO A 382 17.83 2.36 -15.43
C PRO A 382 18.13 2.26 -13.94
N GLU A 383 18.64 1.12 -13.49
CA GLU A 383 18.83 0.84 -12.06
C GLU A 383 19.78 1.84 -11.37
N ASN A 384 20.79 2.34 -12.10
CA ASN A 384 21.72 3.37 -11.62
C ASN A 384 21.07 4.74 -11.36
N VAL A 385 19.88 4.99 -11.94
CA VAL A 385 19.07 6.21 -11.71
C VAL A 385 17.93 5.92 -10.74
N SER A 386 17.25 4.79 -10.88
CA SER A 386 16.13 4.38 -10.01
C SER A 386 16.59 4.19 -8.56
N ARG A 387 17.66 3.43 -8.30
CA ARG A 387 18.08 3.08 -6.93
C ARG A 387 18.40 4.30 -6.04
N PRO A 388 19.13 5.35 -6.51
CA PRO A 388 19.32 6.59 -5.73
C PRO A 388 18.03 7.36 -5.46
N LEU A 389 17.08 7.39 -6.41
CA LEU A 389 15.79 8.06 -6.24
C LEU A 389 14.90 7.32 -5.23
N GLU A 390 14.89 5.98 -5.29
CA GLU A 390 14.22 5.13 -4.30
C GLU A 390 14.78 5.38 -2.89
N GLU A 391 16.11 5.39 -2.72
CA GLU A 391 16.73 5.68 -1.42
C GLU A 391 16.38 7.08 -0.90
N LYS A 392 16.39 8.10 -1.78
CA LYS A 392 15.96 9.47 -1.43
C LYS A 392 14.49 9.50 -0.99
N TYR A 393 13.62 8.71 -1.63
CA TYR A 393 12.22 8.56 -1.22
C TYR A 393 12.11 7.92 0.16
N PHE A 394 12.73 6.74 0.37
CA PHE A 394 12.63 6.00 1.63
C PHE A 394 13.19 6.82 2.79
N SER A 395 14.42 7.33 2.68
CA SER A 395 15.04 8.15 3.72
C SER A 395 14.21 9.39 4.08
N CYS A 396 13.61 10.07 3.10
CA CYS A 396 12.74 11.22 3.38
C CYS A 396 11.38 10.82 3.98
N LYS A 397 10.78 9.72 3.51
CA LYS A 397 9.49 9.23 4.01
C LYS A 397 9.60 8.70 5.43
N GLU A 398 10.65 7.94 5.73
CA GLU A 398 11.00 7.49 7.08
C GLU A 398 11.22 8.68 8.01
N GLY A 399 12.00 9.68 7.59
CA GLY A 399 12.22 10.91 8.37
C GLY A 399 10.91 11.59 8.75
N LYS A 400 10.00 11.79 7.78
CA LYS A 400 8.69 12.40 7.99
C LYS A 400 7.78 11.58 8.91
N VAL A 401 7.72 10.26 8.74
CA VAL A 401 6.93 9.38 9.62
C VAL A 401 7.49 9.41 11.03
N ARG A 402 8.81 9.25 11.19
CA ARG A 402 9.52 9.28 12.48
C ARG A 402 9.30 10.61 13.21
N GLU A 403 9.46 11.73 12.53
CA GLU A 403 9.21 13.07 13.08
C GLU A 403 7.76 13.18 13.56
N TRP A 404 6.79 12.76 12.74
CA TRP A 404 5.37 12.87 13.08
C TRP A 404 5.01 12.03 14.31
N VAL A 405 5.40 10.75 14.35
CA VAL A 405 5.07 9.87 15.50
C VAL A 405 5.81 10.27 16.77
N SER A 406 7.03 10.81 16.66
CA SER A 406 7.76 11.40 17.80
C SER A 406 7.06 12.67 18.30
N ASN A 407 6.51 13.49 17.39
CA ASN A 407 5.72 14.67 17.73
C ASN A 407 4.35 14.33 18.34
N ALA A 408 3.77 13.18 18.01
CA ALA A 408 2.57 12.67 18.67
C ALA A 408 2.89 12.25 20.12
N LEU A 409 3.94 11.44 20.33
CA LEU A 409 4.40 11.02 21.66
C LEU A 409 4.73 12.21 22.55
N ARG A 410 5.53 13.17 22.07
CA ARG A 410 5.93 14.37 22.83
C ARG A 410 4.74 15.22 23.30
N LYS A 411 3.67 15.33 22.51
CA LYS A 411 2.45 16.06 22.92
C LYS A 411 1.72 15.34 24.05
N GLU A 412 1.67 14.02 23.97
CA GLU A 412 1.07 13.16 24.98
C GLU A 412 1.89 13.22 26.29
N GLU A 413 3.23 13.16 26.22
CA GLU A 413 4.16 13.42 27.34
C GLU A 413 3.96 14.81 27.98
N ASP A 414 3.84 15.87 27.16
CA ASP A 414 3.59 17.24 27.63
C ASP A 414 2.26 17.32 28.42
N CYS A 415 1.21 16.64 27.96
CA CYS A 415 -0.07 16.56 28.66
C CYS A 415 0.06 15.78 29.99
N TRP A 416 0.77 14.65 29.99
CA TRP A 416 1.04 13.88 31.21
C TRP A 416 1.76 14.73 32.26
N CYS A 417 2.81 15.46 31.86
CA CYS A 417 3.63 16.29 32.75
C CYS A 417 2.89 17.53 33.29
N LYS A 418 1.89 18.06 32.57
CA LYS A 418 1.01 19.15 33.05
C LYS A 418 -0.03 18.69 34.08
N GLY A 419 -0.11 17.38 34.37
CA GLY A 419 -1.15 16.82 35.22
C GLY A 419 -2.51 16.71 34.54
N GLU A 420 -2.57 16.82 33.21
CA GLU A 420 -3.83 16.69 32.47
C GLU A 420 -4.34 15.23 32.54
N PHE A 421 -5.65 15.07 32.68
CA PHE A 421 -6.29 13.75 32.66
C PHE A 421 -6.60 13.36 31.21
N PRO A 422 -6.40 12.09 30.82
CA PRO A 422 -6.85 11.58 29.52
C PRO A 422 -8.36 11.75 29.32
N GLU A 423 -8.83 11.60 28.09
CA GLU A 423 -10.25 11.68 27.80
C GLU A 423 -10.99 10.51 28.48
N LEU A 424 -12.13 10.81 29.11
CA LEU A 424 -12.96 9.87 29.84
C LEU A 424 -14.37 9.91 29.22
N GLU A 425 -14.73 8.84 28.51
CA GLU A 425 -16.11 8.62 28.05
C GLU A 425 -16.77 7.57 28.97
N GLN A 426 -16.71 6.29 28.59
CA GLN A 426 -17.07 5.17 29.46
C GLN A 426 -15.86 4.65 30.27
N TYR A 427 -14.65 4.89 29.76
CA TYR A 427 -13.37 4.53 30.36
C TYR A 427 -12.31 5.56 29.93
N TYR A 428 -11.18 5.61 30.63
CA TYR A 428 -10.06 6.46 30.25
C TYR A 428 -9.43 6.00 28.93
N PHE A 429 -9.08 6.96 28.09
CA PHE A 429 -8.58 6.74 26.74
C PHE A 429 -7.44 7.70 26.39
N SER A 430 -6.34 7.18 25.84
CA SER A 430 -5.28 7.98 25.21
C SER A 430 -5.40 7.92 23.69
N ALA A 431 -5.26 9.07 23.02
CA ALA A 431 -5.40 9.18 21.57
C ALA A 431 -4.17 8.68 20.79
N ILE A 432 -3.09 8.32 21.47
CA ILE A 432 -1.79 8.04 20.83
C ILE A 432 -1.86 6.94 19.75
N ALA A 433 -2.67 5.88 19.96
CA ALA A 433 -2.89 4.84 18.95
C ALA A 433 -3.70 5.35 17.74
N ILE A 434 -4.75 6.16 17.97
CA ILE A 434 -5.57 6.78 16.91
C ILE A 434 -4.75 7.79 16.09
N ASP A 435 -3.80 8.50 16.71
CA ASP A 435 -2.94 9.43 16.00
C ASP A 435 -1.84 8.70 15.22
N VAL A 436 -1.16 7.70 15.80
CA VAL A 436 0.01 7.05 15.20
C VAL A 436 -0.34 6.01 14.13
N ILE A 437 -1.33 5.14 14.36
CA ILE A 437 -1.64 4.01 13.45
C ILE A 437 -1.99 4.50 12.03
N PRO A 438 -2.87 5.50 11.82
CA PRO A 438 -3.23 5.98 10.49
C PRO A 438 -2.06 6.61 9.71
N VAL A 439 -1.05 7.15 10.39
CA VAL A 439 0.14 7.72 9.74
C VAL A 439 1.05 6.62 9.20
N VAL A 440 1.24 5.54 9.96
CA VAL A 440 1.96 4.35 9.48
C VAL A 440 1.18 3.68 8.34
N GLU A 441 -0.14 3.50 8.49
CA GLU A 441 -0.98 2.94 7.42
C GLU A 441 -0.99 3.78 6.15
N GLY A 442 -1.06 5.11 6.27
CA GLY A 442 -1.07 6.02 5.13
C GLY A 442 0.25 5.95 4.35
N ALA A 443 1.39 5.95 5.07
CA ALA A 443 2.70 5.83 4.47
C ALA A 443 2.92 4.46 3.80
N LEU A 444 2.43 3.37 4.41
CA LEU A 444 2.41 2.02 3.84
C LEU A 444 1.60 1.96 2.53
N LYS A 445 0.36 2.48 2.54
CA LYS A 445 -0.53 2.49 1.35
C LYS A 445 0.07 3.28 0.20
N GLU A 446 0.60 4.47 0.48
CA GLU A 446 1.26 5.32 -0.52
C GLU A 446 2.49 4.63 -1.13
N THR A 447 3.36 4.05 -0.30
CA THR A 447 4.57 3.35 -0.77
C THR A 447 4.21 2.16 -1.66
N THR A 448 3.24 1.35 -1.22
CA THR A 448 2.75 0.20 -1.99
C THR A 448 2.13 0.63 -3.32
N ALA A 449 1.41 1.76 -3.34
CA ALA A 449 0.81 2.31 -4.56
C ALA A 449 1.85 2.93 -5.53
N ILE A 450 3.02 3.35 -5.05
CA ILE A 450 4.11 3.81 -5.92
C ILE A 450 4.85 2.62 -6.54
N PHE A 451 5.25 1.64 -5.73
CA PHE A 451 6.19 0.60 -6.16
C PHE A 451 5.57 -0.74 -6.56
N GLY A 452 4.30 -0.99 -6.22
CA GLY A 452 3.66 -2.30 -6.44
C GLY A 452 4.18 -3.44 -5.54
N ASP A 453 5.23 -3.21 -4.74
CA ASP A 453 5.83 -4.18 -3.83
C ASP A 453 5.63 -3.76 -2.37
N VAL A 454 4.97 -4.64 -1.61
CA VAL A 454 4.72 -4.48 -0.17
C VAL A 454 6.02 -4.58 0.64
N ASN A 455 7.01 -5.35 0.18
CA ASN A 455 8.28 -5.51 0.88
C ASN A 455 9.08 -4.20 0.92
N LYS A 456 9.04 -3.40 -0.17
CA LYS A 456 9.63 -2.06 -0.18
C LYS A 456 9.05 -1.12 0.88
N ALA A 457 7.81 -1.34 1.34
CA ALA A 457 7.22 -0.56 2.42
C ALA A 457 7.70 -0.96 3.83
N GLN A 458 8.42 -2.08 4.00
CA GLN A 458 8.89 -2.58 5.30
C GLN A 458 9.70 -1.54 6.08
N ARG A 459 10.63 -0.83 5.42
CA ARG A 459 11.49 0.21 6.03
C ARG A 459 10.67 1.29 6.76
N ILE A 460 9.58 1.70 6.13
CA ILE A 460 8.66 2.71 6.66
C ILE A 460 7.82 2.16 7.81
N VAL A 461 7.34 0.90 7.71
CA VAL A 461 6.59 0.26 8.79
C VAL A 461 7.48 -0.02 10.01
N CYS A 462 8.79 -0.27 9.83
CA CYS A 462 9.75 -0.43 10.93
C CYS A 462 9.89 0.83 11.81
N GLN A 463 9.44 2.01 11.37
CA GLN A 463 9.36 3.19 12.24
C GLN A 463 8.37 2.99 13.42
N LEU A 464 7.44 2.03 13.32
CA LEU A 464 6.58 1.62 14.43
C LEU A 464 7.40 1.01 15.58
N GLU A 465 8.42 0.19 15.30
CA GLU A 465 9.27 -0.41 16.34
C GLU A 465 10.01 0.69 17.13
N VAL A 466 10.60 1.65 16.41
CA VAL A 466 11.30 2.81 17.00
C VAL A 466 10.37 3.66 17.86
N PHE A 467 9.15 3.89 17.38
CA PHE A 467 8.11 4.58 18.15
C PHE A 467 7.73 3.80 19.41
N LEU A 468 7.45 2.49 19.32
CA LEU A 468 7.06 1.66 20.47
C LEU A 468 8.17 1.60 21.53
N GLN A 469 9.44 1.56 21.10
CA GLN A 469 10.59 1.60 22.02
C GLN A 469 10.66 2.92 22.79
N SER A 470 10.41 4.05 22.12
CA SER A 470 10.35 5.37 22.77
C SER A 470 9.16 5.49 23.69
N TYR A 471 7.98 5.09 23.22
CA TYR A 471 6.73 5.09 23.99
C TYR A 471 6.83 4.28 25.28
N LYS A 472 7.40 3.07 25.22
CA LYS A 472 7.70 2.24 26.41
C LYS A 472 8.54 3.00 27.43
N LYS A 473 9.66 3.58 26.98
CA LYS A 473 10.58 4.32 27.85
C LYS A 473 9.87 5.51 28.52
N SER A 474 9.13 6.31 27.76
CA SER A 474 8.42 7.48 28.28
C SER A 474 7.33 7.11 29.29
N LEU A 475 6.58 6.03 29.03
CA LEU A 475 5.56 5.51 29.94
C LEU A 475 6.18 4.98 31.24
N GLU A 476 7.28 4.23 31.17
CA GLU A 476 8.04 3.75 32.34
C GLU A 476 8.70 4.88 33.15
N GLU A 477 9.17 5.95 32.50
CA GLU A 477 9.70 7.13 33.17
C GLU A 477 8.59 7.91 33.88
N PHE A 478 7.44 8.09 33.24
CA PHE A 478 6.28 8.75 33.83
C PHE A 478 5.69 7.98 35.03
N MET A 479 5.61 6.64 34.96
CA MET A 479 5.18 5.78 36.09
C MET A 479 6.00 6.00 37.37
N LYS A 480 7.29 6.35 37.25
CA LYS A 480 8.17 6.63 38.40
C LYS A 480 7.88 7.98 39.06
N GLY A 481 7.31 8.93 38.32
CA GLY A 481 7.07 10.32 38.76
C GLY A 481 5.94 10.51 39.78
N LYS A 482 5.03 9.54 39.93
CA LYS A 482 3.92 9.55 40.92
C LYS A 482 3.06 10.84 40.93
N SER A 483 2.78 11.38 39.74
CA SER A 483 1.82 12.48 39.56
C SER A 483 0.38 12.07 39.92
N VAL A 484 -0.50 13.04 40.20
CA VAL A 484 -1.91 12.81 40.55
C VAL A 484 -2.68 12.13 39.41
N ASN A 485 -2.40 12.48 38.15
CA ASN A 485 -3.01 11.89 36.96
C ASN A 485 -2.44 10.50 36.60
N THR A 486 -1.39 10.00 37.27
CA THR A 486 -0.65 8.78 36.86
C THR A 486 -1.57 7.57 36.67
N LYS A 487 -2.49 7.32 37.60
CA LYS A 487 -3.46 6.22 37.48
C LYS A 487 -4.29 6.35 36.20
N ALA A 488 -4.88 7.52 35.94
CA ALA A 488 -5.74 7.76 34.78
C ALA A 488 -4.97 7.63 33.46
N VAL A 489 -3.75 8.19 33.38
CA VAL A 489 -2.85 8.08 32.23
C VAL A 489 -2.57 6.62 31.89
N ILE A 490 -2.20 5.79 32.87
CA ILE A 490 -1.91 4.36 32.60
C ILE A 490 -3.18 3.62 32.17
N LYS A 491 -4.35 3.92 32.75
CA LYS A 491 -5.64 3.35 32.29
C LYS A 491 -5.92 3.66 30.81
N GLY A 492 -5.68 4.91 30.39
CA GLY A 492 -5.85 5.33 28.98
C GLY A 492 -4.80 4.73 28.02
N ASN A 493 -3.58 4.53 28.48
CA ASN A 493 -2.50 3.93 27.69
C ASN A 493 -2.67 2.41 27.52
N LEU A 494 -3.21 1.69 28.50
CA LEU A 494 -3.57 0.27 28.35
C LEU A 494 -4.51 0.02 27.15
N ALA A 495 -5.54 0.86 26.99
CA ALA A 495 -6.43 0.79 25.83
C ALA A 495 -5.72 1.10 24.49
N SER A 496 -4.64 1.87 24.51
CA SER A 496 -3.81 2.17 23.34
C SER A 496 -2.86 1.02 22.98
N ILE A 497 -2.28 0.37 24.00
CA ILE A 497 -1.43 -0.81 23.84
C ILE A 497 -2.20 -1.96 23.17
N GLU A 498 -3.45 -2.20 23.57
CA GLU A 498 -4.33 -3.21 22.96
C GLU A 498 -4.59 -2.91 21.46
N GLN A 499 -4.87 -1.65 21.09
CA GLN A 499 -5.01 -1.23 19.69
C GLN A 499 -3.71 -1.42 18.89
N PHE A 500 -2.55 -1.16 19.49
CA PHE A 500 -1.26 -1.43 18.84
C PHE A 500 -1.01 -2.94 18.66
N LYS A 501 -1.40 -3.79 19.62
CA LYS A 501 -1.35 -5.27 19.46
C LYS A 501 -2.24 -5.74 18.31
N GLU A 502 -3.50 -5.27 18.25
CA GLU A 502 -4.41 -5.53 17.12
C GLU A 502 -3.79 -5.08 15.78
N TYR A 503 -3.15 -3.90 15.74
CA TYR A 503 -2.51 -3.38 14.54
C TYR A 503 -1.27 -4.18 14.12
N VAL A 504 -0.41 -4.60 15.05
CA VAL A 504 0.75 -5.47 14.77
C VAL A 504 0.30 -6.82 14.20
N VAL A 505 -0.79 -7.39 14.70
CA VAL A 505 -1.40 -8.59 14.11
C VAL A 505 -1.87 -8.32 12.67
N LYS A 506 -2.61 -7.22 12.44
CA LYS A 506 -3.10 -6.81 11.11
C LYS A 506 -1.99 -6.67 10.06
N ILE A 507 -0.81 -6.19 10.44
CA ILE A 507 0.34 -5.99 9.53
C ILE A 507 1.36 -7.14 9.54
N THR A 508 1.01 -8.30 10.12
CA THR A 508 1.91 -9.45 10.25
C THR A 508 2.52 -9.92 8.93
N GLY A 509 1.76 -9.96 7.84
CA GLY A 509 2.27 -10.36 6.52
C GLY A 509 3.15 -9.30 5.82
N ILE A 510 3.38 -8.16 6.46
CA ILE A 510 4.17 -7.04 5.92
C ILE A 510 5.48 -6.92 6.70
N LEU A 511 5.43 -6.98 8.03
CA LEU A 511 6.62 -6.95 8.88
C LEU A 511 7.47 -8.22 8.72
N ALA A 512 8.79 -8.07 8.79
CA ALA A 512 9.67 -9.21 9.07
C ALA A 512 9.32 -9.81 10.44
N GLU A 513 9.33 -11.15 10.55
CA GLU A 513 8.93 -11.86 11.78
C GLU A 513 9.75 -11.44 13.01
N GLU A 514 11.03 -11.11 12.84
CA GLU A 514 11.86 -10.56 13.92
C GLU A 514 11.37 -9.19 14.41
N THR A 515 11.05 -8.27 13.49
CA THR A 515 10.51 -6.93 13.80
C THR A 515 9.16 -7.03 14.47
N LYS A 516 8.30 -7.93 13.99
CA LYS A 516 7.01 -8.26 14.61
C LYS A 516 7.19 -8.79 16.04
N ALA A 517 8.11 -9.71 16.26
CA ALA A 517 8.42 -10.24 17.59
C ALA A 517 8.95 -9.15 18.55
N ARG A 518 9.80 -8.23 18.07
CA ARG A 518 10.27 -7.08 18.87
C ARG A 518 9.14 -6.10 19.19
N CYS A 519 8.30 -5.73 18.22
CA CYS A 519 7.10 -4.91 18.46
C CYS A 519 6.15 -5.55 19.47
N TRP A 520 5.92 -6.87 19.37
CA TRP A 520 5.05 -7.62 20.27
C TRP A 520 5.61 -7.64 21.70
N SER A 521 6.90 -7.96 21.87
CA SER A 521 7.58 -7.94 23.17
C SER A 521 7.57 -6.54 23.81
N LEU A 522 7.75 -5.47 23.04
CA LEU A 522 7.63 -4.10 23.56
C LEU A 522 6.22 -3.78 24.07
N LEU A 523 5.17 -4.31 23.42
CA LEU A 523 3.77 -4.13 23.80
C LEU A 523 3.41 -4.97 25.03
N GLU A 524 3.89 -6.22 25.11
CA GLU A 524 3.74 -7.07 26.31
C GLU A 524 4.44 -6.45 27.52
N ASP A 525 5.69 -5.98 27.38
CA ASP A 525 6.42 -5.32 28.46
C ASP A 525 5.69 -4.07 28.98
N MET A 526 5.14 -3.23 28.09
CA MET A 526 4.38 -2.03 28.49
C MET A 526 3.09 -2.39 29.23
N GLU A 527 2.38 -3.42 28.76
CA GLU A 527 1.17 -3.94 29.39
C GLU A 527 1.45 -4.53 30.77
N ASP A 528 2.48 -5.37 30.89
CA ASP A 528 2.90 -5.99 32.15
C ASP A 528 3.39 -4.97 33.16
N CYS A 529 4.19 -3.97 32.75
CA CYS A 529 4.56 -2.83 33.59
C CYS A 529 3.32 -2.03 34.06
N SER A 530 2.34 -1.82 33.17
CA SER A 530 1.10 -1.10 33.48
C SER A 530 0.23 -1.85 34.49
N TYR A 531 0.01 -3.15 34.32
CA TYR A 531 -0.73 -3.95 35.30
C TYR A 531 0.05 -4.08 36.61
N LYS A 532 1.36 -4.29 36.55
CA LYS A 532 2.22 -4.36 37.74
C LYS A 532 2.14 -3.10 38.58
N TYR A 533 2.09 -1.91 37.97
CA TYR A 533 1.91 -0.65 38.69
C TYR A 533 0.63 -0.64 39.56
N PHE A 534 -0.52 -1.06 39.00
CA PHE A 534 -1.76 -1.14 39.78
C PHE A 534 -1.71 -2.23 40.86
N LEU A 535 -1.21 -3.41 40.51
CA LEU A 535 -1.11 -4.55 41.43
C LEU A 535 -0.16 -4.27 42.61
N ASP A 536 0.96 -3.59 42.40
CA ASP A 536 1.89 -3.20 43.47
C ASP A 536 1.28 -2.16 44.43
N ILE A 537 0.40 -1.26 43.94
CA ILE A 537 -0.37 -0.33 44.78
C ILE A 537 -1.40 -1.11 45.61
N ILE A 538 -2.19 -1.99 44.96
CA ILE A 538 -3.23 -2.77 45.64
C ILE A 538 -2.62 -3.74 46.66
N ASP A 539 -1.50 -4.44 46.38
CA ASP A 539 -0.80 -5.26 47.39
C ASP A 539 -0.33 -4.42 48.57
N ALA A 540 0.17 -3.20 48.34
CA ALA A 540 0.64 -2.33 49.42
C ALA A 540 -0.51 -1.95 50.38
N ASP A 541 -1.69 -1.64 49.83
CA ASP A 541 -2.89 -1.27 50.58
C ASP A 541 -3.56 -2.48 51.27
N LEU A 542 -3.59 -3.66 50.62
CA LEU A 542 -4.12 -4.91 51.20
C LEU A 542 -3.15 -5.60 52.19
N LYS A 543 -1.86 -5.24 52.16
CA LYS A 543 -0.79 -5.79 53.01
C LYS A 543 -1.11 -5.90 54.50
N PRO A 544 -1.80 -4.92 55.14
CA PRO A 544 -2.21 -5.00 56.54
C PRO A 544 -3.28 -6.07 56.77
N LYS A 545 -4.26 -6.20 55.87
CA LYS A 545 -5.33 -7.22 55.97
C LYS A 545 -4.77 -8.62 55.76
N TYR A 546 -3.87 -8.81 54.79
CA TYR A 546 -3.10 -10.04 54.68
C TYR A 546 -2.29 -10.37 55.95
N LYS A 547 -1.93 -9.42 56.83
CA LYS A 547 -1.25 -9.72 58.12
C LYS A 547 -2.20 -10.30 59.18
N GLN A 548 -3.50 -10.14 59.03
CA GLN A 548 -4.53 -10.64 59.94
C GLN A 548 -4.99 -12.07 59.58
N LEU A 549 -4.96 -12.44 58.29
CA LEU A 549 -5.22 -13.81 57.82
C LEU A 549 -4.38 -14.84 58.59
N TRP A 550 -5.00 -15.97 58.95
CA TRP A 550 -4.35 -17.06 59.70
C TRP A 550 -3.70 -16.59 61.01
N THR A 551 -4.42 -15.76 61.74
CA THR A 551 -4.17 -15.37 63.14
C THR A 551 -5.43 -15.58 63.97
N GLN A 552 -5.40 -15.28 65.28
CA GLN A 552 -6.59 -15.35 66.13
C GLN A 552 -7.70 -14.38 65.66
N ALA A 553 -7.35 -13.21 65.11
CA ALA A 553 -8.33 -12.26 64.59
C ALA A 553 -9.12 -12.83 63.38
N TRP A 554 -8.44 -13.59 62.52
CA TRP A 554 -9.09 -14.32 61.42
C TRP A 554 -9.99 -15.44 61.95
N LEU A 555 -9.53 -16.22 62.95
CA LEU A 555 -10.33 -17.29 63.55
C LEU A 555 -11.65 -16.80 64.20
N THR A 556 -11.72 -15.51 64.55
CA THR A 556 -12.94 -14.85 65.07
C THR A 556 -13.80 -14.13 64.02
N GLY A 557 -13.30 -13.89 62.81
CA GLY A 557 -13.94 -12.95 61.86
C GLY A 557 -13.79 -13.20 60.36
N GLY A 558 -13.10 -14.27 59.94
CA GLY A 558 -12.86 -14.60 58.53
C GLY A 558 -12.04 -13.55 57.77
N SER A 559 -12.22 -13.48 56.45
CA SER A 559 -11.57 -12.50 55.58
C SER A 559 -12.34 -11.19 55.33
N ARG A 560 -13.42 -10.89 56.07
CA ARG A 560 -14.31 -9.72 55.82
C ARG A 560 -13.60 -8.39 55.60
N GLN A 561 -12.61 -8.05 56.43
CA GLN A 561 -11.87 -6.79 56.26
C GLN A 561 -10.94 -6.74 55.03
N LEU A 562 -10.59 -7.90 54.45
CA LEU A 562 -9.91 -8.02 53.17
C LEU A 562 -10.90 -7.89 52.02
N GLU A 563 -12.07 -8.54 52.14
CA GLU A 563 -13.18 -8.48 51.18
C GLU A 563 -13.65 -7.03 50.97
N GLU A 564 -13.98 -6.30 52.04
CA GLU A 564 -14.43 -4.91 52.01
C GLU A 564 -13.43 -3.96 51.31
N GLN A 565 -12.12 -4.14 51.53
CA GLN A 565 -11.10 -3.32 50.86
C GLN A 565 -10.87 -3.75 49.40
N LEU A 566 -10.99 -5.05 49.11
CA LEU A 566 -10.84 -5.59 47.78
C LEU A 566 -11.98 -5.11 46.87
N GLU A 567 -13.23 -5.13 47.34
CA GLU A 567 -14.40 -4.59 46.62
C GLU A 567 -14.20 -3.11 46.26
N GLY A 568 -13.69 -2.29 47.19
CA GLY A 568 -13.34 -0.90 46.92
C GLY A 568 -12.30 -0.74 45.80
N HIS A 569 -11.23 -1.53 45.80
CA HIS A 569 -10.23 -1.52 44.73
C HIS A 569 -10.76 -2.03 43.38
N ILE A 570 -11.73 -2.96 43.39
CA ILE A 570 -12.41 -3.45 42.18
C ILE A 570 -13.30 -2.34 41.60
N GLN A 571 -14.01 -1.59 42.45
CA GLN A 571 -14.82 -0.44 42.06
C GLN A 571 -13.97 0.71 41.47
N ASP A 572 -12.81 0.99 42.07
CA ASP A 572 -11.79 1.93 41.58
C ASP A 572 -11.25 1.62 40.17
N CYS A 573 -11.54 0.43 39.62
CA CYS A 573 -11.15 -0.01 38.28
C CYS A 573 -12.31 0.04 37.25
N GLY A 574 -13.49 0.56 37.60
CA GLY A 574 -14.65 0.62 36.71
C GLY A 574 -14.53 1.59 35.52
N ASP A 575 -13.57 2.50 35.56
CA ASP A 575 -13.17 3.49 34.53
C ASP A 575 -12.06 2.99 33.58
N LEU A 576 -11.71 1.70 33.64
CA LEU A 576 -10.76 1.03 32.76
C LEU A 576 -11.52 0.28 31.64
N LYS A 577 -10.97 0.23 30.42
CA LYS A 577 -11.58 -0.51 29.29
C LYS A 577 -11.92 -1.96 29.72
N PRO A 578 -13.11 -2.51 29.40
CA PRO A 578 -13.57 -3.79 29.95
C PRO A 578 -12.59 -4.97 29.79
N THR A 579 -11.96 -5.12 28.62
CA THR A 579 -10.93 -6.15 28.37
C THR A 579 -9.72 -5.99 29.30
N CYS A 580 -9.23 -4.76 29.43
CA CYS A 580 -8.13 -4.41 30.32
C CYS A 580 -8.49 -4.57 31.80
N ARG A 581 -9.73 -4.25 32.19
CA ARG A 581 -10.29 -4.46 33.54
C ARG A 581 -10.32 -5.95 33.87
N GLN A 582 -10.85 -6.78 32.98
CA GLN A 582 -10.95 -8.22 33.17
C GLN A 582 -9.57 -8.85 33.40
N GLU A 583 -8.56 -8.42 32.64
CA GLU A 583 -7.19 -8.91 32.76
C GLU A 583 -6.53 -8.49 34.08
N LEU A 584 -6.62 -7.21 34.46
CA LEU A 584 -6.12 -6.72 35.76
C LEU A 584 -6.75 -7.49 36.93
N LEU A 585 -8.06 -7.73 36.87
CA LEU A 585 -8.81 -8.41 37.94
C LEU A 585 -8.57 -9.92 37.97
N SER A 586 -8.24 -10.54 36.83
CA SER A 586 -7.76 -11.93 36.75
C SER A 586 -6.39 -12.07 37.42
N ARG A 587 -5.45 -11.15 37.12
CA ARG A 587 -4.13 -11.10 37.76
C ARG A 587 -4.23 -10.82 39.27
N LEU A 588 -5.15 -9.94 39.68
CA LEU A 588 -5.41 -9.63 41.10
C LEU A 588 -6.00 -10.83 41.85
N HIS A 589 -6.96 -11.55 41.27
CA HIS A 589 -7.53 -12.78 41.84
C HIS A 589 -6.44 -13.79 42.18
N LEU A 590 -5.56 -14.05 41.22
CA LEU A 590 -4.43 -14.97 41.40
C LEU A 590 -3.47 -14.50 42.50
N GLN A 591 -3.16 -13.20 42.59
CA GLN A 591 -2.30 -12.65 43.65
C GLN A 591 -2.93 -12.70 45.04
N VAL A 592 -4.23 -12.37 45.17
CA VAL A 592 -4.98 -12.46 46.44
C VAL A 592 -4.95 -13.89 46.97
N MET A 593 -5.23 -14.87 46.12
CA MET A 593 -5.24 -16.29 46.50
C MET A 593 -3.84 -16.79 46.86
N GLN A 594 -2.80 -16.39 46.11
CA GLN A 594 -1.40 -16.71 46.44
C GLN A 594 -1.00 -16.14 47.79
N GLU A 595 -1.29 -14.86 48.08
CA GLU A 595 -0.92 -14.27 49.37
C GLU A 595 -1.76 -14.85 50.51
N TYR A 596 -3.05 -15.17 50.30
CA TYR A 596 -3.89 -15.87 51.28
C TYR A 596 -3.25 -17.21 51.69
N VAL A 597 -2.95 -18.08 50.73
CA VAL A 597 -2.32 -19.39 51.01
C VAL A 597 -0.91 -19.21 51.59
N LYS A 598 -0.14 -18.22 51.14
CA LYS A 598 1.17 -17.86 51.72
C LYS A 598 1.07 -17.34 53.16
N ARG A 599 -0.09 -16.88 53.63
CA ARG A 599 -0.32 -16.53 55.05
C ARG A 599 -0.63 -17.75 55.90
N MET A 600 -1.47 -18.65 55.39
CA MET A 600 -1.67 -19.98 55.97
C MET A 600 -0.35 -20.73 56.18
N MET A 601 0.45 -20.86 55.11
CA MET A 601 1.72 -21.62 55.13
C MET A 601 2.84 -20.99 55.97
N LYS A 602 2.65 -19.77 56.53
CA LYS A 602 3.55 -19.21 57.56
C LYS A 602 3.32 -19.84 58.94
N GLY A 603 2.27 -20.63 59.13
CA GLY A 603 2.07 -21.48 60.31
C GLY A 603 1.95 -20.75 61.64
N LYS A 604 1.54 -19.46 61.62
CA LYS A 604 1.37 -18.61 62.82
C LYS A 604 0.25 -19.08 63.73
N LEU A 605 -0.84 -19.57 63.15
CA LEU A 605 -1.94 -20.21 63.87
C LEU A 605 -1.67 -21.72 63.92
N LYS A 606 -1.92 -22.31 65.09
CA LYS A 606 -1.84 -23.76 65.34
C LYS A 606 -3.18 -24.24 65.86
N LEU A 607 -3.78 -25.22 65.19
CA LEU A 607 -5.07 -25.78 65.53
C LEU A 607 -4.84 -26.95 66.49
N LYS A 608 -5.31 -26.82 67.74
CA LYS A 608 -5.05 -27.78 68.82
C LYS A 608 -6.25 -28.67 69.14
N THR A 609 -7.46 -28.12 69.10
CA THR A 609 -8.69 -28.84 69.46
C THR A 609 -9.51 -29.19 68.22
N LYS A 610 -10.49 -30.08 68.35
CA LYS A 610 -11.36 -30.48 67.24
C LYS A 610 -12.22 -29.31 66.76
N GLU A 611 -12.73 -28.53 67.70
CA GLU A 611 -13.56 -27.34 67.48
C GLU A 611 -12.78 -26.26 66.71
N GLN A 612 -11.49 -26.06 67.03
CA GLN A 612 -10.63 -25.14 66.28
C GLN A 612 -10.42 -25.59 64.83
N HIS A 613 -10.33 -26.90 64.57
CA HIS A 613 -10.27 -27.41 63.20
C HIS A 613 -11.59 -27.23 62.45
N GLU A 614 -12.72 -27.52 63.10
CA GLU A 614 -14.06 -27.35 62.50
C GLU A 614 -14.36 -25.87 62.18
N VAL A 615 -14.05 -24.95 63.09
CA VAL A 615 -14.20 -23.49 62.86
C VAL A 615 -13.27 -23.02 61.74
N ALA A 616 -11.99 -23.38 61.77
CA ALA A 616 -11.02 -22.94 60.76
C ALA A 616 -11.35 -23.48 59.35
N THR A 617 -11.86 -24.71 59.25
CA THR A 617 -12.22 -25.32 57.95
C THR A 617 -13.53 -24.77 57.41
N SER A 618 -14.51 -24.50 58.27
CA SER A 618 -15.72 -23.78 57.90
C SER A 618 -15.42 -22.37 57.39
N LEU A 619 -14.60 -21.60 58.12
CA LEU A 619 -14.16 -20.26 57.70
C LEU A 619 -13.39 -20.31 56.38
N LEU A 620 -12.48 -21.27 56.19
CA LEU A 620 -11.70 -21.40 54.97
C LEU A 620 -12.59 -21.67 53.73
N CYS A 621 -13.62 -22.49 53.88
CA CYS A 621 -14.63 -22.71 52.83
C CYS A 621 -15.55 -21.50 52.61
N GLU A 622 -15.85 -20.73 53.66
CA GLU A 622 -16.67 -19.51 53.56
C GLU A 622 -15.92 -18.37 52.87
N ASP A 623 -14.70 -18.08 53.31
CA ASP A 623 -13.76 -17.12 52.71
C ASP A 623 -13.57 -17.45 51.21
N SER A 624 -13.37 -18.72 50.85
CA SER A 624 -13.24 -19.13 49.43
C SER A 624 -14.47 -18.78 48.61
N LYS A 625 -15.67 -19.04 49.12
CA LYS A 625 -16.93 -18.72 48.44
C LYS A 625 -17.10 -17.22 48.27
N ARG A 626 -16.82 -16.42 49.31
CA ARG A 626 -16.91 -14.96 49.25
C ARG A 626 -15.93 -14.37 48.22
N LEU A 627 -14.66 -14.74 48.30
CA LEU A 627 -13.64 -14.29 47.33
C LEU A 627 -13.99 -14.70 45.90
N SER A 628 -14.52 -15.92 45.70
CA SER A 628 -14.95 -16.39 44.37
C SER A 628 -16.14 -15.61 43.82
N ILE A 629 -17.11 -15.22 44.67
CA ILE A 629 -18.24 -14.37 44.27
C ILE A 629 -17.74 -12.97 43.88
N ILE A 630 -16.92 -12.34 44.73
CA ILE A 630 -16.32 -11.02 44.47
C ILE A 630 -15.59 -11.03 43.11
N PHE A 631 -14.77 -12.05 42.85
CA PHE A 631 -14.03 -12.12 41.59
C PHE A 631 -14.87 -12.55 40.38
N LEU A 632 -15.96 -13.29 40.57
CA LEU A 632 -16.93 -13.61 39.51
C LEU A 632 -17.71 -12.37 39.07
N GLU A 633 -18.19 -11.56 40.03
CA GLU A 633 -18.83 -10.26 39.76
C GLU A 633 -17.85 -9.24 39.17
N ALA A 634 -16.55 -9.40 39.46
CA ALA A 634 -15.44 -8.69 38.86
C ALA A 634 -15.01 -9.24 37.47
N GLU A 635 -15.73 -10.23 36.92
CA GLU A 635 -15.52 -10.87 35.61
C GLU A 635 -14.18 -11.63 35.45
N SER A 636 -13.53 -12.01 36.56
CA SER A 636 -12.25 -12.73 36.59
C SER A 636 -12.29 -14.04 35.79
N LYS A 637 -11.24 -14.30 35.00
CA LYS A 637 -11.07 -15.56 34.24
C LYS A 637 -10.58 -16.73 35.11
N GLU A 638 -10.03 -16.44 36.29
CA GLU A 638 -9.31 -17.41 37.13
C GLU A 638 -10.25 -18.23 38.05
N MET A 639 -11.43 -18.63 37.57
CA MET A 639 -12.45 -19.28 38.41
C MET A 639 -12.03 -20.65 38.97
N TRP A 640 -11.03 -21.31 38.39
CA TRP A 640 -10.43 -22.55 38.91
C TRP A 640 -9.76 -22.37 40.30
N LEU A 641 -9.49 -21.13 40.72
CA LEU A 641 -8.93 -20.83 42.04
C LEU A 641 -9.91 -21.15 43.20
N GLN A 642 -11.23 -21.17 42.94
CA GLN A 642 -12.27 -21.36 43.96
C GLN A 642 -12.13 -22.69 44.74
N ASP A 643 -11.54 -23.71 44.11
CA ASP A 643 -11.41 -25.06 44.65
C ASP A 643 -10.18 -25.26 45.54
N ILE A 644 -9.21 -24.33 45.51
CA ILE A 644 -7.93 -24.47 46.22
C ILE A 644 -8.14 -24.50 47.74
N LEU A 645 -8.86 -23.52 48.28
CA LEU A 645 -9.06 -23.41 49.73
C LEU A 645 -9.96 -24.53 50.28
N PRO A 646 -11.06 -24.96 49.62
CA PRO A 646 -11.82 -26.15 50.02
C PRO A 646 -10.99 -27.44 50.02
N LYS A 647 -10.17 -27.70 48.99
CA LYS A 647 -9.31 -28.89 48.97
C LYS A 647 -8.26 -28.87 50.08
N ILE A 648 -7.74 -27.70 50.44
CA ILE A 648 -6.85 -27.57 51.61
C ILE A 648 -7.64 -27.71 52.93
N SER A 649 -8.91 -27.32 52.98
CA SER A 649 -9.74 -27.43 54.18
C SER A 649 -10.02 -28.90 54.55
N GLU A 650 -10.21 -29.79 53.58
CA GLU A 650 -10.38 -31.22 53.85
C GLU A 650 -9.14 -31.84 54.51
N VAL A 651 -7.92 -31.50 54.06
CA VAL A 651 -6.67 -31.91 54.73
C VAL A 651 -6.60 -31.42 56.19
N LEU A 652 -7.11 -30.22 56.48
CA LEU A 652 -7.15 -29.67 57.84
C LEU A 652 -8.25 -30.30 58.71
N LYS A 653 -9.38 -30.67 58.11
CA LYS A 653 -10.58 -31.24 58.75
C LYS A 653 -10.33 -32.66 59.23
N LEU A 654 -9.68 -33.48 58.42
CA LEU A 654 -9.32 -34.86 58.75
C LEU A 654 -8.40 -34.94 59.98
N GLN A 655 -8.58 -35.98 60.79
CA GLN A 655 -7.83 -36.19 62.05
C GLN A 655 -7.06 -37.52 62.04
N ASP A 656 -7.52 -38.51 61.29
CA ASP A 656 -6.82 -39.78 61.10
C ASP A 656 -5.62 -39.59 60.14
N PRO A 657 -4.39 -40.03 60.50
CA PRO A 657 -3.22 -39.90 59.64
C PRO A 657 -3.33 -40.57 58.27
N GLY A 658 -4.02 -41.72 58.17
CA GLY A 658 -4.22 -42.44 56.91
C GLY A 658 -5.19 -41.73 55.97
N ALA A 659 -6.28 -41.17 56.51
CA ALA A 659 -7.18 -40.31 55.74
C ALA A 659 -6.47 -39.02 55.27
N ILE A 660 -5.66 -38.38 56.13
CA ILE A 660 -4.86 -37.20 55.76
C ILE A 660 -3.86 -37.54 54.64
N GLN A 661 -3.23 -38.71 54.69
CA GLN A 661 -2.31 -39.21 53.65
C GLN A 661 -3.01 -39.31 52.28
N LEU A 662 -4.20 -39.91 52.23
CA LEU A 662 -4.98 -40.04 50.99
C LEU A 662 -5.42 -38.68 50.42
N GLU A 663 -5.82 -37.74 51.28
CA GLU A 663 -6.22 -36.40 50.85
C GLU A 663 -5.02 -35.57 50.36
N VAL A 664 -3.86 -35.71 51.01
CA VAL A 664 -2.59 -35.07 50.56
C VAL A 664 -2.13 -35.62 49.21
N ILE A 665 -2.27 -36.94 48.96
CA ILE A 665 -2.00 -37.53 47.65
C ILE A 665 -2.97 -36.99 46.59
N THR A 666 -4.25 -36.87 46.93
CA THR A 666 -5.29 -36.31 46.05
C THR A 666 -5.00 -34.84 45.70
N LEU A 667 -4.67 -34.01 46.69
CA LEU A 667 -4.30 -32.61 46.50
C LEU A 667 -3.02 -32.47 45.63
N ALA A 668 -2.04 -33.36 45.80
CA ALA A 668 -0.81 -33.34 45.01
C ALA A 668 -0.97 -33.86 43.56
N ARG A 669 -1.94 -34.74 43.32
CA ARG A 669 -2.35 -35.15 41.97
C ARG A 669 -3.04 -34.00 41.26
N ASP A 670 -3.96 -33.33 41.95
CA ASP A 670 -4.74 -32.21 41.42
C ASP A 670 -3.88 -30.95 41.21
N TYR A 671 -2.87 -30.72 42.05
CA TYR A 671 -1.89 -29.64 41.91
C TYR A 671 -0.45 -30.19 41.95
N SER A 672 0.06 -30.57 40.77
CA SER A 672 1.38 -31.20 40.62
C SER A 672 2.56 -30.36 41.11
N ASP A 673 2.42 -29.03 41.19
CA ASP A 673 3.44 -28.09 41.66
C ASP A 673 3.43 -27.90 43.20
N LEU A 674 2.54 -28.61 43.90
CA LEU A 674 2.63 -28.81 45.34
C LEU A 674 3.99 -29.47 45.68
N SER A 675 4.58 -29.07 46.80
CA SER A 675 5.92 -29.52 47.19
C SER A 675 5.88 -30.08 48.61
N GLU A 676 6.89 -30.88 48.97
CA GLU A 676 7.07 -31.32 50.35
C GLU A 676 7.13 -30.14 51.34
N LYS A 677 7.64 -28.98 50.93
CA LYS A 677 7.65 -27.77 51.76
C LYS A 677 6.22 -27.27 52.00
N HIS A 678 5.36 -27.29 50.98
CA HIS A 678 3.95 -26.93 51.07
C HIS A 678 3.18 -27.87 52.00
N ILE A 679 3.39 -29.17 51.86
CA ILE A 679 2.75 -30.19 52.71
C ILE A 679 3.28 -30.11 54.14
N SER A 680 4.58 -29.92 54.35
CA SER A 680 5.15 -29.72 55.69
C SER A 680 4.53 -28.50 56.38
N ALA A 681 4.43 -27.36 55.69
CA ALA A 681 3.79 -26.16 56.24
C ALA A 681 2.32 -26.41 56.61
N LEU A 682 1.57 -27.07 55.74
CA LEU A 682 0.16 -27.39 55.95
C LEU A 682 -0.05 -28.33 57.14
N LEU A 683 0.66 -29.46 57.17
CA LEU A 683 0.56 -30.44 58.26
C LEU A 683 0.99 -29.82 59.60
N HIS A 684 2.01 -28.96 59.62
CA HIS A 684 2.42 -28.26 60.83
C HIS A 684 1.40 -27.25 61.36
N ILE A 685 0.31 -26.91 60.65
CA ILE A 685 -0.82 -26.14 61.21
C ILE A 685 -1.60 -26.99 62.23
N LYS A 686 -1.70 -28.30 61.99
CA LYS A 686 -2.33 -29.28 62.89
C LYS A 686 -1.37 -29.62 64.03
N ALA A 687 -1.72 -29.23 65.26
CA ALA A 687 -0.84 -29.42 66.43
C ALA A 687 -0.90 -30.84 67.03
N ASN A 688 -1.78 -31.70 66.52
CA ASN A 688 -2.04 -33.05 67.02
C ASN A 688 -1.36 -34.17 66.21
N LEU A 689 -0.62 -33.85 65.14
CA LEU A 689 0.18 -34.81 64.40
C LEU A 689 1.58 -34.94 65.02
N SER A 690 2.05 -36.18 65.20
CA SER A 690 3.43 -36.47 65.58
C SER A 690 4.37 -36.27 64.39
N ASN A 691 5.66 -36.04 64.69
CA ASN A 691 6.69 -35.98 63.65
C ASN A 691 6.81 -37.29 62.84
N SER A 692 6.47 -38.44 63.43
CA SER A 692 6.42 -39.72 62.71
C SER A 692 5.28 -39.75 61.70
N HIS A 693 4.06 -39.31 62.06
CA HIS A 693 2.94 -39.22 61.11
C HIS A 693 3.24 -38.23 59.98
N ILE A 694 3.81 -37.06 60.29
CA ILE A 694 4.22 -36.06 59.28
C ILE A 694 5.24 -36.68 58.32
N LYS A 695 6.23 -37.42 58.84
CA LYS A 695 7.21 -38.13 57.99
C LYS A 695 6.52 -39.17 57.10
N THR A 696 5.69 -40.06 57.64
CA THR A 696 4.98 -41.10 56.87
C THR A 696 4.13 -40.51 55.74
N ILE A 697 3.41 -39.41 56.00
CA ILE A 697 2.59 -38.72 54.98
C ILE A 697 3.49 -38.15 53.86
N LYS A 698 4.64 -37.57 54.21
CA LYS A 698 5.60 -37.05 53.21
C LYS A 698 6.27 -38.16 52.40
N ASP A 699 6.71 -39.23 53.06
CA ASP A 699 7.39 -40.34 52.40
C ASP A 699 6.43 -41.01 51.40
N SER A 700 5.18 -41.27 51.82
CA SER A 700 4.15 -41.80 50.93
C SER A 700 3.81 -40.88 49.74
N LEU A 701 3.82 -39.55 49.94
CA LEU A 701 3.71 -38.62 48.80
C LEU A 701 4.85 -38.84 47.81
N THR A 702 6.10 -38.98 48.26
CA THR A 702 7.24 -39.18 47.36
C THR A 702 7.15 -40.51 46.58
N GLU A 703 6.65 -41.56 47.22
CA GLU A 703 6.41 -42.88 46.60
C GLU A 703 5.27 -42.84 45.56
N ASN A 704 4.22 -42.04 45.80
CA ASN A 704 3.03 -41.97 44.95
C ASN A 704 3.06 -40.83 43.92
N ARG A 705 4.16 -40.06 43.83
CA ARG A 705 4.28 -38.96 42.88
C ARG A 705 4.61 -39.51 41.48
N SER A 706 3.66 -39.37 40.55
CA SER A 706 3.89 -39.74 39.15
C SER A 706 5.09 -38.98 38.56
N PRO A 707 6.02 -39.65 37.85
CA PRO A 707 7.13 -38.99 37.16
C PRO A 707 6.67 -38.10 35.99
N ASP A 708 5.44 -38.30 35.51
CA ASP A 708 4.85 -37.61 34.35
C ASP A 708 3.97 -36.40 34.74
N ALA A 709 4.11 -35.92 35.98
CA ALA A 709 3.28 -34.87 36.59
C ALA A 709 3.45 -33.46 35.99
N THR A 710 4.23 -33.29 34.93
CA THR A 710 4.47 -32.02 34.22
C THR A 710 3.30 -31.54 33.36
N LYS A 711 2.21 -32.32 33.25
CA LYS A 711 1.07 -32.07 32.36
C LYS A 711 -0.14 -31.38 33.00
N ASN A 712 0.02 -30.80 34.20
CA ASN A 712 -1.08 -30.12 34.87
C ASN A 712 -1.16 -28.64 34.44
N VAL A 713 -2.33 -28.18 33.99
CA VAL A 713 -2.50 -26.92 33.24
C VAL A 713 -2.26 -25.66 34.11
N HIS A 714 -2.41 -25.77 35.43
CA HIS A 714 -2.42 -24.62 36.35
C HIS A 714 -1.30 -24.71 37.40
N SER A 715 -0.31 -23.82 37.30
CA SER A 715 0.77 -23.68 38.29
C SER A 715 0.36 -22.70 39.41
N PHE A 716 -0.04 -23.21 40.57
CA PHE A 716 -0.39 -22.38 41.74
C PHE A 716 0.70 -22.37 42.81
N PHE A 717 1.03 -23.52 43.39
CA PHE A 717 1.87 -23.59 44.59
C PHE A 717 3.33 -23.20 44.32
N SER A 718 3.83 -23.38 43.11
CA SER A 718 5.12 -22.85 42.64
C SER A 718 5.25 -21.33 42.85
N ARG A 719 4.14 -20.60 42.82
CA ARG A 719 4.06 -19.14 43.03
C ARG A 719 3.84 -18.76 44.51
N VAL A 720 3.78 -19.73 45.43
CA VAL A 720 3.54 -19.55 46.87
C VAL A 720 4.83 -19.87 47.67
N PRO A 721 5.86 -18.99 47.68
CA PRO A 721 7.16 -19.32 48.25
C PRO A 721 7.13 -19.50 49.78
N ILE A 722 7.45 -20.70 50.24
CA ILE A 722 7.64 -20.99 51.67
C ILE A 722 9.06 -20.63 52.12
N LYS A 723 9.12 -19.70 53.07
CA LYS A 723 10.33 -19.36 53.82
C LYS A 723 10.26 -20.01 55.19
N TRP A 724 10.87 -21.19 55.34
CA TRP A 724 11.08 -21.78 56.65
C TRP A 724 12.05 -20.89 57.42
N ARG A 725 11.65 -20.40 58.60
CA ARG A 725 12.64 -20.01 59.60
C ARG A 725 13.12 -21.31 60.22
N ALA A 726 14.41 -21.61 60.08
CA ALA A 726 15.04 -22.61 60.93
C ALA A 726 14.92 -22.09 62.36
N THR A 727 13.98 -22.63 63.12
CA THR A 727 14.01 -22.51 64.58
C THR A 727 15.27 -23.25 65.00
N ILE A 728 16.28 -22.50 65.40
CA ILE A 728 17.43 -23.05 66.11
C ILE A 728 16.86 -23.65 67.41
N MET A 729 16.93 -24.97 67.52
CA MET A 729 16.67 -25.69 68.78
C MET A 729 17.89 -25.59 69.67
#